data_AF-A0AA40ANL8-F1
#
_entry.id   AF-A0AA40ANL8-F1
#
_cell.length_a   1.000
_cell.length_b   1.000
_cell.length_c   1.000
_cell.angle_alpha   90.00
_cell.angle_beta   90.00
_cell.angle_gamma   90.00
#
_symmetry.space_group_name_H-M   'P 1'
#
loop_
_entity.id
_entity.type
_entity.pdbx_description
1 polymer ?
#
loop_
_entity_poly.entity_id
_entity_poly.type
_entity_poly.pdbx_seq_one_letter_code
_entity_poly.pdbx_strand_id
1 'polypeptide(L)'
;AFFPSEFREYVGGRGGTSHQGMTRDVINDIMIGPDTYFPGEATRLTTYMIAAREEITDANMQVDDDEAHDSAAHFDGENFPGGQARLSDSTAKIKAALSSSPLDVKLARSELGSALHTLQDFYSHSNWIELGNRLPHPDLGTGSSLIFSPERADTCKECPGDFDLGCAAICAATSINPFVTGVCLALCTCPDCSSNLETSLLTSGYYGGEGRDVPAGVAKCNHGGLTDFSVSSIGQYRAGINKDSFSCNWSPHSNLHTEAVTVAKLATRQYIDLVTRDLTIPQKRILFGVGPPLTFAIDTTGSMGGYIAAVRQETKSIVQGRIGTPDQPSVFVLAPFNDPGTGPVTATSDPIAFAAALDSLSAVGGGDCPELAMVGISLALSSFPLGGNLVVITDASAKDSAQASSVIAAAVANKVKVFFFLFGSVCGTGEPAYAEIAAATGGQVLVGLTLSDAGLITTLIDVTVRAEYEDLVRRHVVLARAVFASTIRFAVDSTMASLTFSVSGGRTVVLTRPDGTVVGVTDAGVSRVALSSGVIVSITTPAAGIWTLVVSDCNACSVSIFGETPLHFTSFDLVESRGGHPGYFPIRDAPVVGCSYRAVARIDGDFSDAAWELRSATGAFLRSFIMEEGSGNPGMPPKGSFLGDVLVPAEPFQVYFHAKDPAGNLLLRVFPGLI
;
A
#
# COMPACT_ATOMS: atom_id res chain seq x y z
N ALA A 1 9.05 -21.65 -2.04
CA ALA A 1 8.77 -20.33 -2.65
C ALA A 1 9.83 -19.37 -2.22
N PHE A 2 10.20 -18.39 -3.04
CA PHE A 2 10.99 -17.28 -2.51
C PHE A 2 10.31 -16.79 -1.24
N PHE A 3 11.05 -16.35 -0.22
CA PHE A 3 10.33 -15.92 0.98
C PHE A 3 9.38 -14.76 0.64
N PRO A 4 8.17 -14.73 1.22
CA PRO A 4 7.17 -13.76 0.82
C PRO A 4 7.61 -12.33 1.13
N SER A 5 8.17 -12.07 2.31
CA SER A 5 8.51 -10.71 2.77
C SER A 5 10.00 -10.46 3.04
N GLU A 6 10.45 -9.23 2.81
CA GLU A 6 11.87 -8.84 2.85
C GLU A 6 12.55 -9.08 4.20
N PHE A 7 11.88 -8.69 5.30
CA PHE A 7 12.43 -8.89 6.65
C PHE A 7 12.44 -10.35 7.08
N ARG A 8 11.58 -11.18 6.50
CA ARG A 8 11.65 -12.62 6.74
C ARG A 8 12.90 -13.21 6.09
N GLU A 9 13.17 -12.82 4.85
CA GLU A 9 14.36 -13.27 4.11
C GLU A 9 15.66 -12.93 4.85
N TYR A 10 15.73 -11.73 5.46
CA TYR A 10 16.86 -11.35 6.30
C TYR A 10 17.09 -12.29 7.49
N VAL A 11 16.02 -12.67 8.19
CA VAL A 11 16.10 -13.48 9.42
C VAL A 11 16.25 -14.97 9.12
N GLY A 12 15.55 -15.47 8.11
CA GLY A 12 15.45 -16.91 7.80
C GLY A 12 16.30 -17.35 6.61
N GLY A 13 16.30 -16.58 5.53
CA GLY A 13 16.85 -16.96 4.22
C GLY A 13 18.31 -16.58 3.98
N ARG A 14 18.98 -15.99 4.98
CA ARG A 14 20.38 -15.51 4.90
C ARG A 14 20.53 -14.35 3.90
N GLY A 15 19.48 -13.53 3.83
CA GLY A 15 19.47 -12.32 3.02
C GLY A 15 19.55 -12.62 1.53
N GLY A 16 18.60 -13.37 0.98
CA GLY A 16 18.22 -13.44 -0.43
C GLY A 16 17.20 -12.36 -0.83
N THR A 17 16.48 -12.57 -1.93
CA THR A 17 15.47 -11.63 -2.44
C THR A 17 14.08 -12.23 -2.35
N SER A 18 13.16 -11.50 -1.72
CA SER A 18 11.76 -11.92 -1.58
C SER A 18 10.94 -11.71 -2.85
N HIS A 19 9.79 -12.39 -2.90
CA HIS A 19 8.72 -12.11 -3.87
C HIS A 19 8.35 -10.62 -3.91
N GLN A 20 8.17 -10.02 -2.74
CA GLN A 20 7.87 -8.59 -2.62
C GLN A 20 8.96 -7.72 -3.24
N GLY A 21 10.23 -8.01 -2.95
CA GLY A 21 11.38 -7.26 -3.46
C GLY A 21 11.49 -7.33 -4.98
N MET A 22 11.40 -8.53 -5.55
CA MET A 22 11.43 -8.71 -7.02
C MET A 22 10.31 -7.95 -7.73
N THR A 23 9.09 -8.07 -7.20
CA THR A 23 7.90 -7.40 -7.77
C THR A 23 8.04 -5.89 -7.69
N ARG A 24 8.50 -5.37 -6.54
CA ARG A 24 8.67 -3.93 -6.35
C ARG A 24 9.70 -3.35 -7.31
N ASP A 25 10.85 -4.02 -7.47
CA ASP A 25 11.90 -3.58 -8.38
C ASP A 25 11.38 -3.46 -9.82
N VAL A 26 10.72 -4.51 -10.31
CA VAL A 26 10.22 -4.54 -11.70
C VAL A 26 9.10 -3.52 -11.92
N ILE A 27 8.21 -3.34 -10.96
CA ILE A 27 7.13 -2.33 -11.05
C ILE A 27 7.71 -0.91 -11.04
N ASN A 28 8.71 -0.63 -10.21
CA ASN A 28 9.40 0.66 -10.22
C ASN A 28 10.02 0.94 -11.60
N ASP A 29 10.68 -0.05 -12.20
CA ASP A 29 11.26 0.07 -13.54
C ASP A 29 10.21 0.32 -14.64
N ILE A 30 9.03 -0.31 -14.53
CA ILE A 30 7.89 -0.06 -15.44
C ILE A 30 7.35 1.36 -15.29
N MET A 31 7.31 1.86 -14.06
CA MET A 31 6.69 3.13 -13.72
C MET A 31 7.59 4.31 -14.06
N ILE A 32 8.85 4.28 -13.64
CA ILE A 32 9.79 5.43 -13.70
C ILE A 32 11.17 5.06 -14.28
N GLY A 33 11.37 3.81 -14.68
CA GLY A 33 12.62 3.34 -15.26
C GLY A 33 12.85 3.79 -16.70
N PRO A 34 13.99 3.39 -17.31
CA PRO A 34 14.37 3.78 -18.67
C PRO A 34 13.35 3.35 -19.73
N ASP A 35 12.78 2.16 -19.55
CA ASP A 35 11.77 1.56 -20.44
C ASP A 35 10.35 1.68 -19.85
N THR A 36 10.09 2.83 -19.23
CA THR A 36 8.79 3.15 -18.62
C THR A 36 7.67 3.15 -19.65
N TYR A 37 6.47 2.74 -19.22
CA TYR A 37 5.25 2.91 -20.02
C TYR A 37 4.75 4.35 -20.08
N PHE A 38 5.31 5.25 -19.26
CA PHE A 38 4.83 6.62 -19.05
C PHE A 38 5.92 7.69 -19.29
N PRO A 39 6.59 7.68 -20.47
CA PRO A 39 7.72 8.58 -20.72
C PRO A 39 7.30 10.05 -20.66
N GLY A 40 7.93 10.81 -19.76
CA GLY A 40 7.66 12.24 -19.57
C GLY A 40 6.43 12.57 -18.72
N GLU A 41 5.65 11.56 -18.31
CA GLU A 41 4.49 11.73 -17.43
C GLU A 41 4.85 11.54 -15.95
N ALA A 42 5.77 10.61 -15.63
CA ALA A 42 6.24 10.36 -14.27
C ALA A 42 7.77 10.24 -14.24
N THR A 43 8.43 11.14 -13.50
CA THR A 43 9.88 11.13 -13.27
C THR A 43 10.26 10.64 -11.87
N ARG A 44 9.26 10.49 -10.99
CA ARG A 44 9.36 9.91 -9.66
C ARG A 44 8.08 9.14 -9.36
N LEU A 45 8.14 8.24 -8.38
CA LEU A 45 6.95 7.56 -7.89
C LEU A 45 6.07 8.56 -7.16
N THR A 46 4.78 8.53 -7.49
CA THR A 46 3.77 9.29 -6.76
C THR A 46 3.20 8.50 -5.59
N THR A 47 2.52 9.16 -4.64
CA THR A 47 1.82 8.46 -3.54
C THR A 47 0.88 7.36 -4.06
N TYR A 48 0.25 7.57 -5.22
CA TYR A 48 -0.69 6.63 -5.84
C TYR A 48 -0.02 5.50 -6.61
N MET A 49 1.11 5.79 -7.24
CA MET A 49 1.96 4.76 -7.85
C MET A 49 2.54 3.85 -6.76
N ILE A 50 2.96 4.42 -5.63
CA ILE A 50 3.39 3.66 -4.45
C ILE A 50 2.25 2.79 -3.92
N ALA A 51 1.04 3.33 -3.77
CA ALA A 51 -0.12 2.55 -3.31
C ALA A 51 -0.45 1.39 -4.25
N ALA A 52 -0.44 1.62 -5.58
CA ALA A 52 -0.67 0.58 -6.58
C ALA A 52 0.42 -0.51 -6.55
N ARG A 53 1.68 -0.09 -6.42
CA ARG A 53 2.83 -0.99 -6.27
C ARG A 53 2.69 -1.86 -5.04
N GLU A 54 2.42 -1.27 -3.87
CA GLU A 54 2.23 -2.05 -2.64
C GLU A 54 1.01 -2.98 -2.73
N GLU A 55 -0.08 -2.60 -3.39
CA GLU A 55 -1.23 -3.51 -3.60
C GLU A 55 -0.85 -4.76 -4.43
N ILE A 56 -0.08 -4.58 -5.51
CA ILE A 56 0.40 -5.70 -6.34
C ILE A 56 1.42 -6.54 -5.56
N THR A 57 2.32 -5.89 -4.83
CA THR A 57 3.35 -6.52 -4.01
C THR A 57 2.74 -7.30 -2.83
N ASP A 58 1.71 -6.77 -2.18
CA ASP A 58 0.97 -7.41 -1.09
C ASP A 58 0.19 -8.62 -1.60
N ALA A 59 -0.48 -8.51 -2.76
CA ALA A 59 -1.20 -9.63 -3.37
C ALA A 59 -0.27 -10.74 -3.85
N ASN A 60 0.95 -10.41 -4.28
CA ASN A 60 1.99 -11.39 -4.54
C ASN A 60 2.34 -12.15 -3.24
N MET A 61 2.73 -11.40 -2.21
CA MET A 61 3.08 -11.95 -0.89
C MET A 61 1.97 -12.85 -0.30
N GLN A 62 0.70 -12.49 -0.47
CA GLN A 62 -0.45 -13.18 0.12
C GLN A 62 -0.68 -14.59 -0.40
N VAL A 63 -0.14 -14.97 -1.56
CA VAL A 63 -0.29 -16.34 -2.09
C VAL A 63 0.32 -17.37 -1.12
N ASP A 64 1.45 -17.05 -0.47
CA ASP A 64 2.06 -17.91 0.55
C ASP A 64 1.29 -18.00 1.89
N ASP A 65 0.27 -17.15 2.10
CA ASP A 65 -0.64 -17.20 3.27
C ASP A 65 -1.98 -17.87 2.91
N ASP A 66 -2.61 -17.43 1.82
CA ASP A 66 -3.97 -17.82 1.45
C ASP A 66 -4.02 -19.10 0.60
N GLU A 67 -2.96 -19.39 -0.16
CA GLU A 67 -2.90 -20.47 -1.14
C GLU A 67 -1.68 -21.37 -0.94
N ALA A 68 -1.13 -21.38 0.28
CA ALA A 68 0.06 -22.13 0.71
C ALA A 68 0.05 -23.66 0.49
N HIS A 69 -1.08 -24.19 0.03
CA HIS A 69 -1.29 -25.61 -0.25
C HIS A 69 -1.86 -25.85 -1.67
N ASP A 70 -1.67 -24.89 -2.58
CA ASP A 70 -2.06 -25.02 -3.98
C ASP A 70 -0.82 -25.25 -4.86
N SER A 71 -0.61 -26.49 -5.28
CA SER A 71 0.50 -26.87 -6.16
C SER A 71 0.53 -26.10 -7.49
N ALA A 72 -0.61 -25.61 -8.00
CA ALA A 72 -0.63 -24.78 -9.21
C ALA A 72 -0.14 -23.35 -8.92
N ALA A 73 -0.40 -22.82 -7.73
CA ALA A 73 0.07 -21.50 -7.31
C ALA A 73 1.60 -21.46 -7.16
N HIS A 74 2.23 -22.59 -6.85
CA HIS A 74 3.68 -22.70 -6.59
C HIS A 74 4.45 -23.47 -7.68
N PHE A 75 3.79 -23.93 -8.76
CA PHE A 75 4.38 -24.83 -9.77
C PHE A 75 4.99 -26.13 -9.20
N ASP A 76 4.53 -26.55 -8.03
CA ASP A 76 5.01 -27.74 -7.36
C ASP A 76 4.35 -29.02 -7.90
N GLY A 77 4.98 -30.16 -7.62
CA GLY A 77 4.50 -31.49 -8.00
C GLY A 77 4.34 -31.69 -9.51
N GLU A 78 5.21 -31.05 -10.32
CA GLU A 78 5.13 -31.02 -11.78
C GLU A 78 3.77 -30.52 -12.31
N ASN A 79 3.04 -29.71 -11.52
CA ASN A 79 1.74 -29.16 -11.90
C ASN A 79 1.87 -27.99 -12.90
N PHE A 80 2.75 -28.12 -13.90
CA PHE A 80 2.96 -27.16 -14.97
C PHE A 80 1.68 -26.81 -15.76
N PRO A 81 0.78 -27.76 -16.07
CA PRO A 81 -0.50 -27.41 -16.70
C PRO A 81 -1.38 -26.51 -15.81
N GLY A 82 -1.41 -26.77 -14.49
CA GLY A 82 -2.17 -25.97 -13.53
C GLY A 82 -1.61 -24.55 -13.41
N GLY A 83 -0.30 -24.40 -13.23
CA GLY A 83 0.36 -23.10 -13.18
C GLY A 83 0.19 -22.30 -14.47
N GLN A 84 0.29 -22.94 -15.65
CA GLN A 84 0.03 -22.27 -16.93
C GLN A 84 -1.42 -21.81 -17.10
N ALA A 85 -2.38 -22.63 -16.67
CA ALA A 85 -3.79 -22.26 -16.69
C ALA A 85 -4.04 -21.06 -15.78
N ARG A 86 -3.48 -21.07 -14.56
CA ARG A 86 -3.56 -19.96 -13.61
C ARG A 86 -3.04 -18.64 -14.20
N LEU A 87 -1.84 -18.64 -14.79
CA LEU A 87 -1.27 -17.44 -15.43
C LEU A 87 -2.16 -16.93 -16.59
N SER A 88 -2.69 -17.84 -17.40
CA SER A 88 -3.59 -17.49 -18.52
C SER A 88 -4.92 -16.90 -18.02
N ASP A 89 -5.49 -17.50 -16.97
CA ASP A 89 -6.75 -17.07 -16.36
C ASP A 89 -6.60 -15.70 -15.69
N SER A 90 -5.52 -15.48 -14.93
CA SER A 90 -5.24 -14.17 -14.34
C SER A 90 -5.05 -13.09 -15.41
N THR A 91 -4.38 -13.39 -16.52
CA THR A 91 -4.30 -12.46 -17.66
C THR A 91 -5.68 -12.07 -18.19
N ALA A 92 -6.58 -13.05 -18.36
CA ALA A 92 -7.95 -12.80 -18.82
C ALA A 92 -8.75 -11.96 -17.80
N LYS A 93 -8.65 -12.28 -16.52
CA LYS A 93 -9.32 -11.55 -15.43
C LYS A 93 -8.84 -10.10 -15.32
N ILE A 94 -7.53 -9.85 -15.41
CA ILE A 94 -6.97 -8.48 -15.39
C ILE A 94 -7.56 -7.64 -16.53
N LYS A 95 -7.57 -8.18 -17.76
CA LYS A 95 -8.13 -7.48 -18.93
C LYS A 95 -9.63 -7.24 -18.79
N ALA A 96 -10.38 -8.21 -18.27
CA ALA A 96 -11.82 -8.09 -18.02
C ALA A 96 -12.12 -7.03 -16.95
N ALA A 97 -11.38 -7.06 -15.84
CA ALA A 97 -11.51 -6.13 -14.73
C ALA A 97 -11.25 -4.67 -15.17
N LEU A 98 -10.20 -4.43 -15.96
CA LEU A 98 -9.87 -3.12 -16.53
C LEU A 98 -10.77 -2.68 -17.70
N SER A 99 -11.67 -3.54 -18.16
CA SER A 99 -12.64 -3.22 -19.23
C SER A 99 -14.09 -3.24 -18.75
N SER A 100 -14.32 -3.52 -17.47
CA SER A 100 -15.64 -3.58 -16.86
C SER A 100 -16.22 -2.18 -16.58
N SER A 101 -17.54 -2.09 -16.42
CA SER A 101 -18.23 -0.87 -16.01
C SER A 101 -19.24 -1.22 -14.91
N PRO A 102 -19.00 -0.82 -13.64
CA PRO A 102 -17.84 -0.07 -13.15
C PRO A 102 -16.53 -0.87 -13.25
N LEU A 103 -15.39 -0.16 -13.25
CA LEU A 103 -14.04 -0.77 -13.25
C LEU A 103 -13.77 -1.55 -11.95
N ASP A 104 -13.05 -2.67 -12.05
CA ASP A 104 -12.58 -3.44 -10.88
C ASP A 104 -11.05 -3.40 -10.77
N VAL A 105 -10.53 -2.28 -10.26
CA VAL A 105 -9.08 -2.05 -10.17
C VAL A 105 -8.40 -2.97 -9.16
N LYS A 106 -9.11 -3.27 -8.06
CA LYS A 106 -8.61 -4.14 -6.99
C LYS A 106 -8.38 -5.55 -7.51
N LEU A 107 -9.35 -6.12 -8.23
CA LEU A 107 -9.20 -7.42 -8.86
C LEU A 107 -8.04 -7.44 -9.87
N ALA A 108 -7.90 -6.39 -10.68
CA ALA A 108 -6.82 -6.32 -11.66
C ALA A 108 -5.43 -6.34 -11.01
N ARG A 109 -5.23 -5.61 -9.92
CA ARG A 109 -3.93 -5.57 -9.21
C ARG A 109 -3.70 -6.83 -8.39
N SER A 110 -4.72 -7.38 -7.75
CA SER A 110 -4.59 -8.62 -6.96
C SER A 110 -4.29 -9.83 -7.85
N GLU A 111 -4.96 -9.96 -9.00
CA GLU A 111 -4.68 -11.01 -9.98
C GLU A 111 -3.29 -10.85 -10.62
N LEU A 112 -2.82 -9.60 -10.82
CA LEU A 112 -1.46 -9.37 -11.27
C LEU A 112 -0.44 -9.85 -10.21
N GLY A 113 -0.60 -9.42 -8.96
CA GLY A 113 0.30 -9.81 -7.87
C GLY A 113 0.35 -11.32 -7.68
N SER A 114 -0.82 -11.96 -7.60
CA SER A 114 -0.95 -13.41 -7.44
C SER A 114 -0.34 -14.19 -8.62
N ALA A 115 -0.53 -13.73 -9.87
CA ALA A 115 0.13 -14.34 -11.02
C ALA A 115 1.65 -14.17 -11.00
N LEU A 116 2.16 -13.03 -10.52
CA LEU A 116 3.60 -12.79 -10.38
C LEU A 116 4.23 -13.71 -9.33
N HIS A 117 3.53 -14.01 -8.23
CA HIS A 117 3.96 -15.02 -7.25
C HIS A 117 4.20 -16.36 -7.95
N THR A 118 3.16 -16.87 -8.60
CA THR A 118 3.21 -18.15 -9.33
C THR A 118 4.31 -18.17 -10.39
N LEU A 119 4.45 -17.10 -11.16
CA LEU A 119 5.51 -16.97 -12.16
C LEU A 119 6.91 -17.01 -11.54
N GLN A 120 7.11 -16.38 -10.39
CA GLN A 120 8.41 -16.33 -9.70
C GLN A 120 8.76 -17.71 -9.13
N ASP A 121 7.80 -18.42 -8.53
CA ASP A 121 8.01 -19.77 -7.98
C ASP A 121 8.40 -20.80 -9.04
N PHE A 122 7.93 -20.66 -10.28
CA PHE A 122 8.43 -21.48 -11.39
C PHE A 122 9.97 -21.51 -11.44
N TYR A 123 10.64 -20.37 -11.25
CA TYR A 123 12.10 -20.28 -11.36
C TYR A 123 12.83 -20.77 -10.11
N SER A 124 12.16 -20.80 -8.96
CA SER A 124 12.73 -21.36 -7.75
C SER A 124 12.52 -22.89 -7.67
N HIS A 125 11.32 -23.37 -8.01
CA HIS A 125 10.89 -24.74 -7.74
C HIS A 125 11.07 -25.70 -8.91
N SER A 126 11.29 -25.19 -10.11
CA SER A 126 11.64 -26.01 -11.26
C SER A 126 13.15 -26.16 -11.44
N ASN A 127 13.54 -27.09 -12.29
CA ASN A 127 14.93 -27.27 -12.74
C ASN A 127 15.34 -26.29 -13.86
N TRP A 128 14.58 -25.23 -14.16
CA TRP A 128 14.85 -24.36 -15.31
C TRP A 128 16.27 -23.79 -15.32
N ILE A 129 16.78 -23.40 -14.14
CA ILE A 129 18.12 -22.84 -13.97
C ILE A 129 19.20 -23.92 -14.12
N GLU A 130 18.94 -25.12 -13.63
CA GLU A 130 19.80 -26.31 -13.68
C GLU A 130 19.94 -26.85 -15.11
N LEU A 131 18.91 -26.67 -15.94
CA LEU A 131 18.97 -26.92 -17.39
C LEU A 131 19.89 -25.93 -18.13
N GLY A 132 20.51 -24.98 -17.42
CA GLY A 132 21.47 -24.01 -17.97
C GLY A 132 20.81 -22.75 -18.53
N ASN A 133 19.50 -22.58 -18.38
CA ASN A 133 18.80 -21.40 -18.88
C ASN A 133 19.08 -20.18 -18.00
N ARG A 134 19.25 -19.03 -18.65
CA ARG A 134 19.47 -17.71 -18.01
C ARG A 134 18.55 -16.62 -18.53
N LEU A 135 17.56 -17.02 -19.33
CA LEU A 135 16.50 -16.17 -19.85
C LEU A 135 15.15 -16.75 -19.42
N PRO A 136 14.07 -15.93 -19.41
CA PRO A 136 12.74 -16.43 -19.12
C PRO A 136 12.32 -17.53 -20.08
N HIS A 137 11.49 -18.46 -19.60
CA HIS A 137 10.88 -19.47 -20.44
C HIS A 137 9.93 -18.79 -21.46
N PRO A 138 10.08 -19.00 -22.78
CA PRO A 138 9.34 -18.25 -23.79
C PRO A 138 7.83 -18.52 -23.78
N ASP A 139 7.43 -19.73 -23.41
CA ASP A 139 6.02 -20.15 -23.35
C ASP A 139 5.33 -19.91 -22.00
N LEU A 140 6.03 -19.47 -20.97
CA LEU A 140 5.44 -19.32 -19.64
C LEU A 140 4.46 -18.12 -19.64
N GLY A 141 3.23 -18.37 -19.19
CA GLY A 141 2.12 -17.43 -19.20
C GLY A 141 1.46 -17.17 -20.56
N THR A 142 1.93 -17.77 -21.66
CA THR A 142 1.39 -17.51 -23.01
C THR A 142 0.16 -18.36 -23.37
N GLY A 143 -0.18 -19.34 -22.53
CA GLY A 143 -1.19 -20.37 -22.80
C GLY A 143 -0.65 -21.59 -23.57
N SER A 144 0.62 -21.56 -24.00
CA SER A 144 1.30 -22.72 -24.59
C SER A 144 1.52 -23.82 -23.55
N SER A 145 1.49 -25.08 -23.99
CA SER A 145 1.85 -26.21 -23.11
C SER A 145 3.37 -26.27 -22.89
N LEU A 146 3.78 -26.49 -21.64
CA LEU A 146 5.19 -26.72 -21.30
C LEU A 146 5.56 -28.19 -21.52
N ILE A 147 6.79 -28.45 -21.94
CA ILE A 147 7.33 -29.80 -22.11
C ILE A 147 8.11 -30.16 -20.83
N PHE A 148 7.62 -31.17 -20.11
CA PHE A 148 8.20 -31.62 -18.85
C PHE A 148 8.27 -33.14 -18.78
N SER A 149 8.99 -33.62 -17.76
CA SER A 149 9.24 -35.03 -17.49
C SER A 149 7.91 -35.79 -17.34
N PRO A 150 7.79 -37.01 -17.91
CA PRO A 150 6.63 -37.85 -17.69
C PRO A 150 6.39 -38.10 -16.19
N GLU A 151 5.12 -38.20 -15.80
CA GLU A 151 4.71 -38.43 -14.40
C GLU A 151 5.41 -39.64 -13.78
N ARG A 152 5.62 -40.71 -14.54
CA ARG A 152 6.29 -41.94 -14.07
C ARG A 152 7.76 -42.06 -14.46
N ALA A 153 8.43 -40.95 -14.77
CA ALA A 153 9.87 -40.92 -14.97
C ALA A 153 10.57 -40.49 -13.67
N ASP A 154 11.69 -41.14 -13.37
CA ASP A 154 12.59 -40.68 -12.32
C ASP A 154 13.17 -39.32 -12.73
N THR A 155 13.10 -38.33 -11.83
CA THR A 155 13.66 -36.99 -12.03
C THR A 155 14.69 -36.63 -10.98
N CYS A 156 14.83 -37.44 -9.93
CA CYS A 156 15.72 -37.19 -8.80
C CYS A 156 16.50 -38.43 -8.38
N LYS A 157 17.64 -38.19 -7.73
CA LYS A 157 18.38 -39.17 -6.93
C LYS A 157 18.73 -38.59 -5.56
N GLU A 158 19.23 -39.45 -4.68
CA GLU A 158 19.75 -39.08 -3.37
C GLU A 158 20.87 -38.01 -3.46
N CYS A 159 20.79 -37.03 -2.56
CA CYS A 159 21.85 -36.04 -2.34
C CYS A 159 22.92 -36.65 -1.42
N PRO A 160 24.23 -36.49 -1.72
CA PRO A 160 25.28 -36.89 -0.80
C PRO A 160 25.20 -36.15 0.55
N GLY A 161 25.31 -36.93 1.64
CA GLY A 161 25.27 -36.41 3.01
C GLY A 161 23.86 -36.30 3.59
N ASP A 162 23.80 -36.13 4.90
CA ASP A 162 22.55 -35.97 5.64
C ASP A 162 22.46 -34.59 6.27
N PHE A 163 21.24 -34.15 6.52
CA PHE A 163 20.99 -32.94 7.29
C PHE A 163 21.42 -33.13 8.75
N ASP A 164 22.21 -32.19 9.29
CA ASP A 164 22.66 -32.26 10.69
C ASP A 164 21.53 -31.92 11.68
N LEU A 165 20.72 -32.93 11.99
CA LEU A 165 19.64 -32.86 12.97
C LEU A 165 20.16 -32.50 14.38
N GLY A 166 21.40 -32.85 14.71
CA GLY A 166 22.03 -32.52 15.99
C GLY A 166 22.31 -31.03 16.11
N CYS A 167 22.92 -30.45 15.08
CA CYS A 167 23.13 -29.01 14.99
C CYS A 167 21.79 -28.24 15.01
N ALA A 168 20.80 -28.67 14.24
CA ALA A 168 19.49 -28.03 14.22
C ALA A 168 18.81 -28.04 15.60
N ALA A 169 18.89 -29.16 16.34
CA ALA A 169 18.37 -29.24 17.71
C ALA A 169 19.10 -28.31 18.68
N ILE A 170 20.43 -28.17 18.56
CA ILE A 170 21.23 -27.23 19.35
C ILE A 170 20.82 -25.78 19.03
N CYS A 171 20.64 -25.44 17.75
CA CYS A 171 20.23 -24.11 17.32
C CYS A 171 18.82 -23.76 17.80
N ALA A 172 17.90 -24.73 17.78
CA ALA A 172 16.57 -24.54 18.36
C ALA A 172 16.62 -24.33 19.89
N ALA A 173 17.50 -25.07 20.60
CA ALA A 173 17.63 -25.00 22.06
C ALA A 173 18.35 -23.74 22.57
N THR A 174 19.20 -23.12 21.73
CA THR A 174 19.96 -21.90 22.06
C THR A 174 19.23 -20.60 21.72
N SER A 175 17.95 -20.68 21.33
CA SER A 175 17.19 -19.55 20.81
C SER A 175 17.00 -18.43 21.83
N ILE A 176 17.78 -17.36 21.68
CA ILE A 176 17.63 -16.09 22.42
C ILE A 176 16.80 -15.09 21.60
N ASN A 177 16.92 -15.16 20.27
CA ASN A 177 16.07 -14.47 19.30
C ASN A 177 16.15 -15.17 17.91
N PRO A 178 15.25 -14.82 16.97
CA PRO A 178 15.22 -15.42 15.63
C PRO A 178 16.50 -15.22 14.80
N PHE A 179 17.18 -14.08 14.93
CA PHE A 179 18.42 -13.79 14.20
C PHE A 179 19.55 -14.74 14.61
N VAL A 180 19.77 -14.92 15.92
CA VAL A 180 20.78 -15.86 16.45
C VAL A 180 20.46 -17.30 16.02
N THR A 181 19.16 -17.65 15.99
CA THR A 181 18.70 -18.97 15.55
C THR A 181 19.00 -19.18 14.06
N GLY A 182 18.71 -18.21 13.20
CA GLY A 182 19.02 -18.27 11.76
C GLY A 182 20.51 -18.36 11.47
N VAL A 183 21.33 -17.55 12.15
CA VAL A 183 22.80 -17.61 12.05
C VAL A 183 23.35 -18.95 12.53
N CYS A 184 22.82 -19.50 13.63
CA CYS A 184 23.22 -20.82 14.12
C CYS A 184 22.88 -21.91 13.11
N LEU A 185 21.65 -21.92 12.58
CA LEU A 185 21.23 -22.92 11.59
C LEU A 185 22.13 -22.87 10.35
N ALA A 186 22.62 -21.71 9.94
CA ALA A 186 23.54 -21.57 8.82
C ALA A 186 24.90 -22.26 9.02
N LEU A 187 25.25 -22.69 10.25
CA LEU A 187 26.45 -23.48 10.55
C LEU A 187 26.21 -25.00 10.44
N CYS A 188 24.95 -25.43 10.31
CA CYS A 188 24.61 -26.84 10.16
C CYS A 188 24.97 -27.34 8.77
N THR A 189 25.47 -28.58 8.66
CA THR A 189 25.74 -29.19 7.36
C THR A 189 24.43 -29.64 6.70
N CYS A 190 24.32 -29.35 5.41
CA CYS A 190 23.19 -29.73 4.56
C CYS A 190 23.62 -30.81 3.54
N PRO A 191 22.68 -31.65 3.05
CA PRO A 191 22.94 -32.51 1.90
C PRO A 191 23.37 -31.71 0.68
N ASP A 192 24.32 -32.24 -0.11
CA ASP A 192 24.73 -31.63 -1.38
C ASP A 192 23.76 -32.04 -2.49
N CYS A 193 22.75 -31.22 -2.74
CA CYS A 193 21.78 -31.49 -3.79
C CYS A 193 22.18 -30.91 -5.16
N SER A 194 23.39 -30.40 -5.35
CA SER A 194 23.82 -29.74 -6.59
C SER A 194 23.76 -30.61 -7.85
N SER A 195 23.69 -31.94 -7.68
CA SER A 195 23.68 -32.91 -8.78
C SER A 195 22.57 -33.95 -8.67
N ASN A 196 21.52 -33.67 -7.88
CA ASN A 196 20.46 -34.63 -7.58
C ASN A 196 19.41 -34.82 -8.69
N LEU A 197 19.49 -34.09 -9.80
CA LEU A 197 18.55 -34.18 -10.93
C LEU A 197 18.97 -35.25 -11.95
N GLU A 198 18.00 -36.06 -12.40
CA GLU A 198 18.18 -37.20 -13.32
C GLU A 198 17.46 -37.04 -14.66
N THR A 199 17.01 -35.82 -14.99
CA THR A 199 16.26 -35.51 -16.21
C THR A 199 16.81 -34.30 -16.95
N SER A 200 16.72 -34.31 -18.28
CA SER A 200 16.97 -33.16 -19.15
C SER A 200 15.70 -32.43 -19.58
N LEU A 201 14.53 -32.92 -19.17
CA LEU A 201 13.25 -32.24 -19.32
C LEU A 201 12.93 -31.43 -18.07
N LEU A 202 11.96 -30.51 -18.20
CA LEU A 202 11.49 -29.74 -17.06
C LEU A 202 10.94 -30.69 -15.95
N THR A 203 11.20 -30.38 -14.68
CA THR A 203 10.63 -31.01 -13.48
C THR A 203 10.52 -29.95 -12.40
N SER A 204 9.68 -30.17 -11.39
CA SER A 204 9.64 -29.34 -10.19
C SER A 204 9.57 -30.18 -8.92
N GLY A 205 9.77 -29.52 -7.77
CA GLY A 205 9.72 -30.13 -6.45
C GLY A 205 8.29 -30.51 -6.06
N TYR A 206 8.12 -31.70 -5.47
CA TYR A 206 6.86 -32.08 -4.81
C TYR A 206 6.87 -31.59 -3.37
N TYR A 207 5.79 -30.93 -2.94
CA TYR A 207 5.61 -30.43 -1.57
C TYR A 207 4.47 -31.15 -0.87
N GLY A 208 4.69 -31.56 0.38
CA GLY A 208 3.68 -32.30 1.15
C GLY A 208 2.49 -31.43 1.52
N GLY A 209 1.28 -31.89 1.20
CA GLY A 209 0.03 -31.22 1.59
C GLY A 209 -0.62 -30.36 0.49
N GLU A 210 -0.02 -30.26 -0.70
CA GLU A 210 -0.53 -29.42 -1.79
C GLU A 210 -1.45 -30.14 -2.81
N GLY A 211 -2.04 -31.26 -2.38
CA GLY A 211 -2.96 -32.04 -3.21
C GLY A 211 -2.31 -32.79 -4.37
N ARG A 212 -0.98 -32.87 -4.44
CA ARG A 212 -0.23 -33.72 -5.39
C ARG A 212 0.77 -34.63 -4.67
N ASP A 213 0.44 -35.92 -4.63
CA ASP A 213 1.32 -36.94 -4.09
C ASP A 213 2.35 -37.39 -5.14
N VAL A 214 3.54 -37.75 -4.67
CA VAL A 214 4.55 -38.39 -5.52
C VAL A 214 4.02 -39.75 -6.00
N PRO A 215 4.06 -40.06 -7.31
CA PRO A 215 3.63 -41.35 -7.80
C PRO A 215 4.41 -42.52 -7.19
N ALA A 216 3.73 -43.62 -6.90
CA ALA A 216 4.36 -44.76 -6.24
C ALA A 216 5.44 -45.42 -7.13
N GLY A 217 6.62 -45.64 -6.54
CA GLY A 217 7.72 -46.40 -7.15
C GLY A 217 8.56 -45.62 -8.17
N VAL A 218 8.52 -44.29 -8.14
CA VAL A 218 9.40 -43.41 -8.92
C VAL A 218 10.11 -42.42 -8.02
N ALA A 219 11.33 -42.04 -8.41
CA ALA A 219 12.16 -41.09 -7.69
C ALA A 219 11.93 -39.67 -8.24
N LYS A 220 11.07 -38.91 -7.57
CA LYS A 220 10.80 -37.49 -7.85
C LYS A 220 11.50 -36.58 -6.84
N CYS A 221 11.88 -35.39 -7.30
CA CYS A 221 12.45 -34.40 -6.40
C CYS A 221 11.36 -33.82 -5.53
N ASN A 222 11.64 -33.69 -4.25
CA ASN A 222 10.84 -32.86 -3.37
C ASN A 222 11.17 -31.38 -3.59
N HIS A 223 10.31 -30.51 -3.08
CA HIS A 223 10.65 -29.11 -2.91
C HIS A 223 11.87 -28.97 -1.98
N GLY A 224 11.84 -29.67 -0.84
CA GLY A 224 12.91 -29.73 0.15
C GLY A 224 12.95 -28.50 1.06
N GLY A 225 13.90 -28.49 2.02
CA GLY A 225 14.08 -27.39 2.96
C GLY A 225 13.44 -27.56 4.35
N LEU A 226 13.42 -26.47 5.12
CA LEU A 226 13.00 -26.51 6.53
C LEU A 226 11.50 -26.72 6.74
N THR A 227 10.68 -26.29 5.78
CA THR A 227 9.21 -26.34 5.81
C THR A 227 8.63 -27.53 5.08
N ASP A 228 9.39 -28.21 4.22
CA ASP A 228 8.96 -29.46 3.59
C ASP A 228 9.15 -30.63 4.57
N PHE A 229 8.08 -30.97 5.28
CA PHE A 229 8.06 -32.10 6.23
C PHE A 229 7.80 -33.45 5.58
N SER A 230 7.61 -33.50 4.26
CA SER A 230 7.38 -34.76 3.56
C SER A 230 8.66 -35.61 3.50
N VAL A 231 8.51 -36.92 3.66
CA VAL A 231 9.62 -37.84 3.36
C VAL A 231 9.68 -37.95 1.85
N SER A 232 10.81 -37.56 1.26
CA SER A 232 10.96 -37.62 -0.19
C SER A 232 10.84 -39.05 -0.71
N SER A 233 10.42 -39.17 -1.97
CA SER A 233 10.38 -40.46 -2.66
C SER A 233 11.75 -41.13 -2.81
N ILE A 234 12.82 -40.36 -2.60
CA ILE A 234 14.22 -40.81 -2.53
C ILE A 234 14.68 -41.13 -1.10
N GLY A 235 13.77 -41.19 -0.12
CA GLY A 235 14.07 -41.62 1.24
C GLY A 235 14.89 -40.64 2.09
N GLN A 236 15.15 -39.42 1.59
CA GLN A 236 15.94 -38.41 2.28
C GLN A 236 15.08 -37.25 2.79
N TYR A 237 15.36 -36.79 4.00
CA TYR A 237 14.65 -35.68 4.62
C TYR A 237 15.24 -34.33 4.17
N ARG A 238 14.38 -33.37 3.80
CA ARG A 238 14.73 -32.01 3.34
C ARG A 238 15.56 -31.91 2.04
N ALA A 239 15.92 -33.02 1.40
CA ALA A 239 16.49 -33.04 0.06
C ALA A 239 15.45 -32.55 -0.97
N GLY A 240 15.89 -31.86 -2.02
CA GLY A 240 14.97 -31.28 -3.00
C GLY A 240 15.65 -30.38 -4.02
N ILE A 241 14.90 -29.44 -4.56
CA ILE A 241 15.32 -28.63 -5.71
C ILE A 241 15.13 -27.11 -5.52
N ASN A 242 14.42 -26.65 -4.47
CA ASN A 242 14.09 -25.22 -4.37
C ASN A 242 15.32 -24.30 -4.21
N LYS A 243 15.15 -23.04 -4.62
CA LYS A 243 16.16 -21.98 -4.65
C LYS A 243 15.67 -20.71 -3.95
N ASP A 244 14.81 -20.89 -2.96
CA ASP A 244 14.06 -19.81 -2.31
C ASP A 244 14.92 -18.79 -1.59
N SER A 245 16.11 -19.20 -1.15
CA SER A 245 17.00 -18.40 -0.33
C SER A 245 18.47 -18.81 -0.48
N PHE A 246 19.38 -18.05 0.13
CA PHE A 246 20.81 -18.38 0.21
C PHE A 246 21.17 -19.37 1.32
N SER A 247 20.18 -19.90 2.03
CA SER A 247 20.39 -20.82 3.14
C SER A 247 20.11 -22.26 2.71
N CYS A 248 21.11 -23.12 2.80
CA CYS A 248 20.95 -24.54 2.43
C CYS A 248 19.92 -25.28 3.30
N ASN A 249 19.60 -24.75 4.49
CA ASN A 249 18.55 -25.29 5.34
C ASN A 249 17.17 -25.11 4.73
N TRP A 250 16.96 -24.00 4.03
CA TRP A 250 15.69 -23.65 3.39
C TRP A 250 15.67 -24.09 1.93
N SER A 251 16.82 -24.06 1.27
CA SER A 251 16.93 -24.26 -0.16
C SER A 251 18.05 -25.25 -0.49
N PRO A 252 17.71 -26.50 -0.86
CA PRO A 252 18.70 -27.49 -1.26
C PRO A 252 19.60 -27.03 -2.42
N HIS A 253 19.10 -26.13 -3.27
CA HIS A 253 19.83 -25.52 -4.38
C HIS A 253 20.13 -24.02 -4.11
N SER A 254 20.41 -23.65 -2.86
CA SER A 254 20.64 -22.25 -2.43
C SER A 254 21.73 -21.52 -3.24
N ASN A 255 22.67 -22.25 -3.84
CA ASN A 255 23.73 -21.69 -4.67
C ASN A 255 23.23 -21.12 -6.01
N LEU A 256 21.99 -21.42 -6.41
CA LEU A 256 21.36 -20.93 -7.65
C LEU A 256 20.34 -19.82 -7.39
N HIS A 257 20.18 -19.35 -6.15
CA HIS A 257 19.20 -18.35 -5.78
C HIS A 257 19.37 -17.04 -6.57
N THR A 258 20.61 -16.54 -6.74
CA THR A 258 20.88 -15.31 -7.51
C THR A 258 20.43 -15.43 -8.96
N GLU A 259 20.74 -16.55 -9.61
CA GLU A 259 20.34 -16.83 -10.98
C GLU A 259 18.81 -16.96 -11.07
N ALA A 260 18.18 -17.67 -10.14
CA ALA A 260 16.73 -17.82 -10.09
C ALA A 260 16.02 -16.45 -9.97
N VAL A 261 16.45 -15.61 -9.03
CA VAL A 261 15.94 -14.23 -8.84
C VAL A 261 16.13 -13.40 -10.10
N THR A 262 17.30 -13.47 -10.73
CA THR A 262 17.60 -12.69 -11.94
C THR A 262 16.65 -13.06 -13.07
N VAL A 263 16.46 -14.36 -13.33
CA VAL A 263 15.54 -14.81 -14.37
C VAL A 263 14.08 -14.55 -14.00
N ALA A 264 13.71 -14.70 -12.72
CA ALA A 264 12.37 -14.40 -12.22
C ALA A 264 11.99 -12.92 -12.42
N LYS A 265 12.91 -11.98 -12.19
CA LYS A 265 12.69 -10.54 -12.48
C LYS A 265 12.49 -10.27 -13.97
N LEU A 266 13.32 -10.89 -14.83
CA LEU A 266 13.15 -10.79 -16.28
C LEU A 266 11.80 -11.37 -16.74
N ALA A 267 11.40 -12.50 -16.18
CA ALA A 267 10.13 -13.14 -16.48
C ALA A 267 8.95 -12.30 -15.99
N THR A 268 9.05 -11.72 -14.80
CA THR A 268 8.06 -10.77 -14.24
C THR A 268 7.83 -9.63 -15.23
N ARG A 269 8.90 -9.03 -15.78
CA ARG A 269 8.77 -7.99 -16.82
C ARG A 269 8.10 -8.53 -18.09
N GLN A 270 8.56 -9.68 -18.61
CA GLN A 270 7.98 -10.30 -19.81
C GLN A 270 6.48 -10.58 -19.66
N TYR A 271 6.06 -11.09 -18.50
CA TYR A 271 4.66 -11.39 -18.23
C TYR A 271 3.82 -10.11 -18.12
N ILE A 272 4.33 -9.06 -17.47
CA ILE A 272 3.64 -7.77 -17.44
C ILE A 272 3.53 -7.17 -18.86
N ASP A 273 4.56 -7.28 -19.68
CA ASP A 273 4.50 -6.87 -21.09
C ASP A 273 3.42 -7.66 -21.86
N LEU A 274 3.29 -8.98 -21.61
CA LEU A 274 2.24 -9.83 -22.19
C LEU A 274 0.83 -9.40 -21.76
N VAL A 275 0.61 -9.19 -20.46
CA VAL A 275 -0.67 -8.77 -19.89
C VAL A 275 -1.07 -7.40 -20.44
N THR A 276 -0.11 -6.47 -20.51
CA THR A 276 -0.37 -5.05 -20.81
C THR A 276 -0.29 -4.70 -22.30
N ARG A 277 0.15 -5.63 -23.17
CA ARG A 277 0.33 -5.38 -24.62
C ARG A 277 -0.89 -4.76 -25.30
N ASP A 278 -2.08 -5.26 -24.96
CA ASP A 278 -3.34 -4.87 -25.60
C ASP A 278 -4.13 -3.85 -24.76
N LEU A 279 -3.55 -3.36 -23.64
CA LEU A 279 -4.18 -2.35 -22.79
C LEU A 279 -3.92 -0.95 -23.34
N THR A 280 -4.95 -0.10 -23.27
CA THR A 280 -4.85 1.33 -23.58
C THR A 280 -4.01 2.08 -22.52
N ILE A 281 -3.48 3.26 -22.86
CA ILE A 281 -2.75 4.09 -21.87
C ILE A 281 -3.60 4.40 -20.63
N PRO A 282 -4.90 4.76 -20.71
CA PRO A 282 -5.75 4.91 -19.53
C PRO A 282 -5.82 3.65 -18.64
N GLN A 283 -5.93 2.47 -19.25
CA GLN A 283 -5.93 1.21 -18.48
C GLN A 283 -4.60 0.93 -17.80
N LYS A 284 -3.47 1.22 -18.47
CA LYS A 284 -2.14 1.13 -17.85
C LYS A 284 -2.00 2.13 -16.70
N ARG A 285 -2.46 3.37 -16.88
CA ARG A 285 -2.49 4.39 -15.82
C ARG A 285 -3.24 3.90 -14.58
N ILE A 286 -4.40 3.27 -14.78
CA ILE A 286 -5.20 2.68 -13.70
C ILE A 286 -4.43 1.55 -13.01
N LEU A 287 -3.91 0.58 -13.77
CA LEU A 287 -3.20 -0.58 -13.21
C LEU A 287 -2.01 -0.16 -12.34
N PHE A 288 -1.22 0.81 -12.83
CA PHE A 288 0.00 1.30 -12.19
C PHE A 288 -0.17 2.56 -11.34
N GLY A 289 -1.42 3.01 -11.09
CA GLY A 289 -1.69 4.15 -10.20
C GLY A 289 -1.14 5.49 -10.71
N VAL A 290 -0.94 5.64 -12.03
CA VAL A 290 -0.46 6.88 -12.63
C VAL A 290 -1.64 7.85 -12.79
N GLY A 291 -1.64 8.89 -11.97
CA GLY A 291 -2.71 9.87 -11.88
C GLY A 291 -3.66 9.56 -10.71
N PRO A 292 -3.92 10.51 -9.81
CA PRO A 292 -4.70 10.27 -8.60
C PRO A 292 -6.18 9.97 -8.94
N PRO A 293 -6.84 8.96 -8.33
CA PRO A 293 -8.29 8.88 -8.36
C PRO A 293 -8.91 10.16 -7.79
N LEU A 294 -10.00 10.59 -8.41
CA LEU A 294 -10.79 11.73 -7.95
C LEU A 294 -12.20 11.24 -7.59
N THR A 295 -12.53 11.24 -6.30
CA THR A 295 -13.72 10.57 -5.79
C THR A 295 -14.54 11.49 -4.91
N PHE A 296 -15.85 11.51 -5.17
CA PHE A 296 -16.82 12.31 -4.45
C PHE A 296 -18.00 11.47 -3.94
N ALA A 297 -18.39 11.71 -2.69
CA ALA A 297 -19.72 11.38 -2.19
C ALA A 297 -20.48 12.70 -1.97
N ILE A 298 -21.57 12.91 -2.72
CA ILE A 298 -22.28 14.20 -2.75
C ILE A 298 -23.72 14.01 -2.32
N ASP A 299 -24.12 14.76 -1.31
CA ASP A 299 -25.50 14.87 -0.87
C ASP A 299 -26.36 15.54 -1.95
N THR A 300 -27.49 14.92 -2.27
CA THR A 300 -28.44 15.36 -3.29
C THR A 300 -29.82 15.66 -2.72
N THR A 301 -29.94 15.77 -1.40
CA THR A 301 -31.20 16.05 -0.70
C THR A 301 -31.67 17.48 -0.97
N GLY A 302 -32.94 17.78 -0.66
CA GLY A 302 -33.52 19.09 -0.97
C GLY A 302 -32.81 20.28 -0.33
N SER A 303 -32.19 20.10 0.85
CA SER A 303 -31.46 21.15 1.58
C SER A 303 -30.22 21.64 0.83
N MET A 304 -29.59 20.76 0.04
CA MET A 304 -28.46 21.08 -0.82
C MET A 304 -28.80 22.03 -1.98
N GLY A 305 -30.06 22.44 -2.16
CA GLY A 305 -30.52 23.28 -3.27
C GLY A 305 -29.76 24.60 -3.42
N GLY A 306 -29.29 25.18 -2.32
CA GLY A 306 -28.44 26.38 -2.35
C GLY A 306 -27.01 26.12 -2.84
N TYR A 307 -26.49 24.91 -2.66
CA TYR A 307 -25.07 24.57 -2.82
C TYR A 307 -24.78 23.74 -4.07
N ILE A 308 -25.70 22.87 -4.50
CA ILE A 308 -25.45 21.82 -5.50
C ILE A 308 -24.97 22.37 -6.85
N ALA A 309 -25.45 23.54 -7.27
CA ALA A 309 -25.01 24.17 -8.50
C ALA A 309 -23.54 24.60 -8.45
N ALA A 310 -23.10 25.19 -7.32
CA ALA A 310 -21.71 25.54 -7.10
C ALA A 310 -20.84 24.27 -6.99
N VAL A 311 -21.27 23.29 -6.21
CA VAL A 311 -20.57 22.00 -6.06
C VAL A 311 -20.31 21.34 -7.42
N ARG A 312 -21.32 21.26 -8.30
CA ARG A 312 -21.16 20.73 -9.66
C ARG A 312 -20.14 21.52 -10.47
N GLN A 313 -20.26 22.85 -10.48
CA GLN A 313 -19.40 23.71 -11.27
C GLN A 313 -17.94 23.63 -10.81
N GLU A 314 -17.71 23.73 -9.50
CA GLU A 314 -16.39 23.65 -8.90
C GLU A 314 -15.74 22.27 -9.14
N THR A 315 -16.49 21.18 -8.96
CA THR A 315 -15.98 19.83 -9.23
C THR A 315 -15.55 19.66 -10.69
N LYS A 316 -16.33 20.18 -11.64
CA LYS A 316 -15.96 20.17 -13.07
C LYS A 316 -14.70 21.00 -13.34
N SER A 317 -14.52 22.14 -12.69
CA SER A 317 -13.32 22.97 -12.84
C SER A 317 -12.04 22.26 -12.37
N ILE A 318 -12.11 21.42 -11.32
CA ILE A 318 -10.98 20.58 -10.89
C ILE A 318 -10.59 19.61 -12.01
N VAL A 319 -11.58 18.91 -12.57
CA VAL A 319 -11.34 17.95 -13.66
C VAL A 319 -10.69 18.65 -14.85
N GLN A 320 -11.25 19.78 -15.30
CA GLN A 320 -10.75 20.54 -16.43
C GLN A 320 -9.33 21.07 -16.22
N GLY A 321 -8.98 21.49 -15.01
CA GLY A 321 -7.64 21.98 -14.67
C GLY A 321 -6.56 20.90 -14.67
N ARG A 322 -6.93 19.62 -14.56
CA ARG A 322 -5.99 18.49 -14.48
C ARG A 322 -5.87 17.69 -15.78
N ILE A 323 -6.79 17.84 -16.72
CA ILE A 323 -6.70 17.15 -18.02
C ILE A 323 -5.41 17.56 -18.75
N GLY A 324 -4.62 16.59 -19.18
CA GLY A 324 -3.36 16.81 -19.88
C GLY A 324 -2.19 17.23 -18.97
N THR A 325 -2.36 17.23 -17.65
CA THR A 325 -1.27 17.43 -16.68
C THR A 325 -0.86 16.10 -16.05
N PRO A 326 0.31 16.03 -15.38
CA PRO A 326 0.68 14.85 -14.58
C PRO A 326 -0.37 14.46 -13.54
N ASP A 327 -1.15 15.43 -13.04
CA ASP A 327 -2.24 15.24 -12.07
C ASP A 327 -3.56 14.78 -12.69
N GLN A 328 -3.59 14.47 -13.99
CA GLN A 328 -4.80 13.96 -14.63
C GLN A 328 -5.31 12.71 -13.91
N PRO A 329 -6.57 12.70 -13.43
CA PRO A 329 -7.08 11.54 -12.74
C PRO A 329 -7.12 10.29 -13.62
N SER A 330 -6.76 9.14 -13.04
CA SER A 330 -6.84 7.84 -13.71
C SER A 330 -8.26 7.27 -13.68
N VAL A 331 -8.99 7.55 -12.60
CA VAL A 331 -10.38 7.15 -12.35
C VAL A 331 -11.13 8.30 -11.69
N PHE A 332 -12.38 8.49 -12.10
CA PHE A 332 -13.34 9.38 -11.47
C PHE A 332 -14.46 8.57 -10.84
N VAL A 333 -14.78 8.83 -9.57
CA VAL A 333 -15.88 8.18 -8.85
C VAL A 333 -16.84 9.24 -8.30
N LEU A 334 -18.12 9.09 -8.57
CA LEU A 334 -19.20 9.92 -8.03
C LEU A 334 -20.27 9.02 -7.40
N ALA A 335 -20.44 9.14 -6.10
CA ALA A 335 -21.47 8.47 -5.32
C ALA A 335 -22.47 9.51 -4.77
N PRO A 336 -23.56 9.81 -5.50
CA PRO A 336 -24.61 10.65 -4.94
C PRO A 336 -25.33 9.89 -3.81
N PHE A 337 -25.68 10.58 -2.74
CA PHE A 337 -26.53 10.03 -1.69
C PHE A 337 -27.72 10.94 -1.38
N ASN A 338 -28.81 10.33 -0.93
CA ASN A 338 -30.08 10.97 -0.63
C ASN A 338 -30.83 10.12 0.42
N ASP A 339 -32.05 10.52 0.76
CA ASP A 339 -32.98 9.75 1.58
C ASP A 339 -34.37 9.74 0.90
N PRO A 340 -35.02 8.57 0.75
CA PRO A 340 -34.69 7.26 1.33
C PRO A 340 -33.77 6.36 0.49
N GLY A 341 -33.07 6.88 -0.52
CA GLY A 341 -32.24 6.06 -1.41
C GLY A 341 -30.93 6.73 -1.80
N THR A 342 -29.95 5.93 -2.23
CA THR A 342 -28.61 6.40 -2.62
C THR A 342 -28.24 5.91 -4.02
N GLY A 343 -27.30 6.59 -4.68
CA GLY A 343 -26.79 6.21 -6.00
C GLY A 343 -27.66 6.68 -7.18
N PRO A 344 -27.38 6.18 -8.40
CA PRO A 344 -26.34 5.20 -8.73
C PRO A 344 -24.91 5.77 -8.64
N VAL A 345 -23.93 4.92 -8.33
CA VAL A 345 -22.51 5.29 -8.39
C VAL A 345 -22.06 5.34 -9.85
N THR A 346 -21.27 6.36 -10.19
CA THR A 346 -20.54 6.44 -11.45
C THR A 346 -19.06 6.21 -11.16
N ALA A 347 -18.43 5.22 -11.80
CA ALA A 347 -16.99 5.01 -11.78
C ALA A 347 -16.49 4.88 -13.22
N THR A 348 -15.65 5.81 -13.66
CA THR A 348 -15.24 5.93 -15.07
C THR A 348 -13.84 6.53 -15.21
N SER A 349 -13.11 6.17 -16.26
CA SER A 349 -11.87 6.85 -16.66
C SER A 349 -12.12 7.98 -17.67
N ASP A 350 -13.37 8.18 -18.12
CA ASP A 350 -13.73 9.20 -19.10
C ASP A 350 -14.20 10.49 -18.40
N PRO A 351 -13.44 11.60 -18.52
CA PRO A 351 -13.80 12.88 -17.92
C PRO A 351 -15.11 13.46 -18.48
N ILE A 352 -15.51 13.11 -19.70
CA ILE A 352 -16.78 13.58 -20.31
C ILE A 352 -17.95 12.86 -19.64
N ALA A 353 -17.87 11.54 -19.51
CA ALA A 353 -18.88 10.76 -18.79
C ALA A 353 -19.03 11.22 -17.33
N PHE A 354 -17.92 11.51 -16.65
CA PHE A 354 -17.95 12.03 -15.29
C PHE A 354 -18.58 13.43 -15.20
N ALA A 355 -18.25 14.35 -16.11
CA ALA A 355 -18.88 15.67 -16.17
C ALA A 355 -20.40 15.58 -16.41
N ALA A 356 -20.84 14.65 -17.28
CA ALA A 356 -22.26 14.41 -17.51
C ALA A 356 -22.97 13.85 -16.27
N ALA A 357 -22.30 12.97 -15.50
CA ALA A 357 -22.82 12.47 -14.23
C ALA A 357 -22.93 13.58 -13.16
N LEU A 358 -21.99 14.54 -13.14
CA LEU A 358 -22.11 15.73 -12.29
C LEU A 358 -23.29 16.60 -12.72
N ASP A 359 -23.47 16.85 -14.01
CA ASP A 359 -24.55 17.70 -14.52
C ASP A 359 -25.94 17.15 -14.22
N SER A 360 -26.09 15.83 -14.07
CA SER A 360 -27.35 15.17 -13.74
C SER A 360 -27.76 15.32 -12.26
N LEU A 361 -26.85 15.74 -11.37
CA LEU A 361 -27.17 15.92 -9.96
C LEU A 361 -28.20 17.03 -9.76
N SER A 362 -29.21 16.75 -8.92
CA SER A 362 -30.24 17.70 -8.52
C SER A 362 -30.53 17.56 -7.03
N ALA A 363 -30.79 18.68 -6.37
CA ALA A 363 -31.14 18.72 -4.95
C ALA A 363 -32.65 18.55 -4.77
N VAL A 364 -33.07 17.35 -4.41
CA VAL A 364 -34.48 16.95 -4.27
C VAL A 364 -34.61 15.89 -3.18
N GLY A 365 -35.79 15.74 -2.59
CA GLY A 365 -36.03 14.67 -1.60
C GLY A 365 -35.42 14.97 -0.22
N GLY A 366 -35.03 13.93 0.50
CA GLY A 366 -34.66 13.97 1.92
C GLY A 366 -35.92 13.95 2.80
N GLY A 367 -36.64 15.08 2.84
CA GLY A 367 -37.90 15.22 3.58
C GLY A 367 -37.74 15.29 5.10
N ASP A 368 -36.63 14.80 5.64
CA ASP A 368 -36.16 14.96 7.01
C ASP A 368 -34.65 15.22 7.06
N CYS A 369 -34.09 15.36 8.27
CA CYS A 369 -32.67 15.52 8.55
C CYS A 369 -32.47 14.75 9.87
N PRO A 370 -31.55 13.78 9.98
CA PRO A 370 -30.34 13.51 9.17
C PRO A 370 -30.54 12.67 7.88
N GLU A 371 -29.47 12.38 7.12
CA GLU A 371 -29.46 11.76 5.77
C GLU A 371 -28.57 10.48 5.67
N LEU A 372 -28.69 9.65 4.63
CA LEU A 372 -27.96 8.36 4.48
C LEU A 372 -26.50 8.48 3.99
N ALA A 373 -25.68 9.24 4.72
CA ALA A 373 -24.31 9.54 4.34
C ALA A 373 -23.38 8.31 4.37
N MET A 374 -23.50 7.41 5.36
CA MET A 374 -22.57 6.28 5.49
C MET A 374 -22.73 5.28 4.34
N VAL A 375 -23.96 4.98 3.93
CA VAL A 375 -24.23 4.14 2.75
C VAL A 375 -23.64 4.78 1.49
N GLY A 376 -23.79 6.10 1.31
CA GLY A 376 -23.16 6.84 0.21
C GLY A 376 -21.64 6.73 0.20
N ILE A 377 -21.00 6.86 1.36
CA ILE A 377 -19.55 6.71 1.53
C ILE A 377 -19.10 5.28 1.23
N SER A 378 -19.80 4.26 1.75
CA SER A 378 -19.50 2.85 1.47
C SER A 378 -19.57 2.52 -0.01
N LEU A 379 -20.57 3.05 -0.72
CA LEU A 379 -20.72 2.91 -2.17
C LEU A 379 -19.57 3.57 -2.96
N ALA A 380 -19.06 4.71 -2.48
CA ALA A 380 -17.86 5.32 -3.05
C ALA A 380 -16.63 4.43 -2.83
N LEU A 381 -16.42 3.95 -1.59
CA LEU A 381 -15.27 3.12 -1.20
C LEU A 381 -15.25 1.77 -1.92
N SER A 382 -16.41 1.17 -2.23
CA SER A 382 -16.48 -0.08 -2.98
C SER A 382 -16.09 0.06 -4.45
N SER A 383 -16.09 1.29 -4.98
CA SER A 383 -15.73 1.60 -6.37
C SER A 383 -14.36 2.31 -6.47
N PHE A 384 -13.64 2.40 -5.34
CA PHE A 384 -12.43 3.19 -5.19
C PHE A 384 -11.17 2.33 -5.43
N PRO A 385 -10.19 2.76 -6.25
CA PRO A 385 -8.91 2.08 -6.35
C PRO A 385 -8.04 2.34 -5.10
N LEU A 386 -7.34 1.34 -4.57
CA LEU A 386 -6.57 1.47 -3.32
C LEU A 386 -5.63 2.69 -3.31
N GLY A 387 -5.61 3.41 -2.19
CA GLY A 387 -4.87 4.65 -2.00
C GLY A 387 -5.60 5.87 -2.55
N GLY A 388 -5.80 6.90 -1.72
CA GLY A 388 -6.27 8.20 -2.22
C GLY A 388 -7.16 8.99 -1.28
N ASN A 389 -7.95 9.88 -1.87
CA ASN A 389 -8.79 10.81 -1.13
C ASN A 389 -10.25 10.69 -1.58
N LEU A 390 -11.17 10.52 -0.62
CA LEU A 390 -12.61 10.63 -0.83
C LEU A 390 -13.09 11.95 -0.25
N VAL A 391 -13.76 12.76 -1.08
CA VAL A 391 -14.37 14.01 -0.67
C VAL A 391 -15.87 13.80 -0.45
N VAL A 392 -16.33 14.05 0.78
CA VAL A 392 -17.74 13.98 1.17
C VAL A 392 -18.29 15.38 1.32
N ILE A 393 -19.37 15.70 0.61
CA ILE A 393 -20.00 17.03 0.62
C ILE A 393 -21.47 16.89 1.04
N THR A 394 -21.86 17.56 2.14
CA THR A 394 -23.23 17.53 2.68
C THR A 394 -23.52 18.74 3.55
N ASP A 395 -24.80 19.04 3.77
CA ASP A 395 -25.27 19.99 4.77
C ASP A 395 -26.03 19.34 5.95
N ALA A 396 -25.99 18.01 6.05
CA ALA A 396 -26.74 17.19 7.01
C ALA A 396 -25.87 16.20 7.81
N SER A 397 -26.35 15.80 9.00
CA SER A 397 -25.76 14.71 9.79
C SER A 397 -26.12 13.35 9.20
N ALA A 398 -25.51 12.28 9.69
CA ALA A 398 -25.70 10.93 9.17
C ALA A 398 -26.79 10.17 9.94
N LYS A 399 -27.88 9.81 9.24
CA LYS A 399 -28.99 8.97 9.77
C LYS A 399 -28.51 7.57 10.11
N ASP A 400 -27.50 7.12 9.39
CA ASP A 400 -26.85 5.82 9.47
C ASP A 400 -25.49 5.86 10.16
N SER A 401 -25.26 6.84 11.04
CA SER A 401 -23.99 7.03 11.80
C SER A 401 -23.50 5.78 12.55
N ALA A 402 -24.38 4.85 12.91
CA ALA A 402 -24.01 3.56 13.47
C ALA A 402 -23.10 2.70 12.56
N GLN A 403 -23.01 3.01 11.26
CA GLN A 403 -22.13 2.33 10.29
C GLN A 403 -20.72 2.94 10.21
N ALA A 404 -20.40 3.95 11.01
CA ALA A 404 -19.11 4.64 10.96
C ALA A 404 -17.91 3.68 11.09
N SER A 405 -17.96 2.71 12.00
CA SER A 405 -16.86 1.74 12.17
C SER A 405 -16.64 0.86 10.93
N SER A 406 -17.71 0.49 10.22
CA SER A 406 -17.62 -0.25 8.96
C SER A 406 -17.02 0.61 7.85
N VAL A 407 -17.38 1.90 7.79
CA VAL A 407 -16.79 2.87 6.87
C VAL A 407 -15.31 3.07 7.17
N ILE A 408 -14.91 3.19 8.44
CA ILE A 408 -13.52 3.29 8.88
C ILE A 408 -12.74 2.06 8.43
N ALA A 409 -13.24 0.86 8.72
CA ALA A 409 -12.57 -0.39 8.34
C ALA A 409 -12.37 -0.46 6.82
N ALA A 410 -13.38 -0.11 6.02
CA ALA A 410 -13.28 -0.09 4.56
C ALA A 410 -12.29 0.97 4.05
N ALA A 411 -12.30 2.18 4.60
CA ALA A 411 -11.42 3.26 4.19
C ALA A 411 -9.96 2.99 4.57
N VAL A 412 -9.69 2.49 5.78
CA VAL A 412 -8.34 2.09 6.23
C VAL A 412 -7.82 0.93 5.39
N ALA A 413 -8.63 -0.11 5.15
CA ALA A 413 -8.25 -1.24 4.31
C ALA A 413 -7.92 -0.82 2.87
N ASN A 414 -8.66 0.16 2.33
CA ASN A 414 -8.40 0.72 1.00
C ASN A 414 -7.38 1.86 1.01
N LYS A 415 -6.73 2.18 2.16
CA LYS A 415 -5.77 3.29 2.32
C LYS A 415 -6.33 4.65 1.82
N VAL A 416 -7.62 4.90 2.03
CA VAL A 416 -8.34 6.10 1.58
C VAL A 416 -8.50 7.09 2.73
N LYS A 417 -8.06 8.34 2.52
CA LYS A 417 -8.27 9.48 3.41
C LYS A 417 -9.63 10.10 3.12
N VAL A 418 -10.47 10.33 4.13
CA VAL A 418 -11.85 10.83 3.92
C VAL A 418 -12.01 12.26 4.41
N PHE A 419 -12.22 13.20 3.49
CA PHE A 419 -12.39 14.62 3.78
C PHE A 419 -13.86 15.02 3.75
N PHE A 420 -14.31 15.71 4.79
CA PHE A 420 -15.70 16.13 4.92
C PHE A 420 -15.82 17.64 4.75
N PHE A 421 -16.74 18.06 3.88
CA PHE A 421 -17.07 19.45 3.60
C PHE A 421 -18.52 19.68 4.03
N LEU A 422 -18.69 20.22 5.24
CA LEU A 422 -19.98 20.35 5.89
C LEU A 422 -20.52 21.77 5.75
N PHE A 423 -21.59 21.92 5.00
CA PHE A 423 -22.31 23.18 4.81
C PHE A 423 -23.35 23.40 5.91
N GLY A 424 -23.57 24.67 6.27
CA GLY A 424 -24.59 25.04 7.24
C GLY A 424 -24.33 24.46 8.64
N SER A 425 -25.41 24.01 9.30
CA SER A 425 -25.38 23.59 10.71
C SER A 425 -25.59 22.09 10.94
N VAL A 426 -25.61 21.26 9.88
CA VAL A 426 -25.60 19.78 9.97
C VAL A 426 -26.73 19.25 10.87
N CYS A 427 -27.97 19.65 10.60
CA CYS A 427 -29.16 19.41 11.45
C CYS A 427 -29.12 20.01 12.89
N GLY A 428 -28.21 20.95 13.19
CA GLY A 428 -28.14 21.64 14.49
C GLY A 428 -27.44 20.87 15.61
N THR A 429 -27.03 19.63 15.34
CA THR A 429 -26.20 18.79 16.22
C THR A 429 -24.93 18.44 15.46
N GLY A 430 -23.75 18.67 16.04
CA GLY A 430 -22.51 18.19 15.42
C GLY A 430 -22.57 16.69 15.13
N GLU A 431 -21.80 16.21 14.15
CA GLU A 431 -21.76 14.80 13.73
C GLU A 431 -20.41 14.17 14.14
N PRO A 432 -20.35 13.43 15.28
CA PRO A 432 -19.11 12.79 15.72
C PRO A 432 -18.58 11.75 14.74
N ALA A 433 -19.47 11.06 13.99
CA ALA A 433 -19.06 9.99 13.09
C ALA A 433 -18.12 10.49 11.97
N TYR A 434 -18.40 11.67 11.41
CA TYR A 434 -17.53 12.27 10.39
C TYR A 434 -16.15 12.60 10.94
N ALA A 435 -16.06 13.08 12.18
CA ALA A 435 -14.78 13.36 12.83
C ALA A 435 -14.00 12.09 13.13
N GLU A 436 -14.68 11.02 13.55
CA GLU A 436 -14.08 9.70 13.79
C GLU A 436 -13.50 9.11 12.49
N ILE A 437 -14.29 9.12 11.41
CA ILE A 437 -13.86 8.64 10.08
C ILE A 437 -12.66 9.45 9.58
N ALA A 438 -12.73 10.79 9.65
CA ALA A 438 -11.63 11.65 9.23
C ALA A 438 -10.36 11.38 10.06
N ALA A 439 -10.48 11.19 11.37
CA ALA A 439 -9.32 10.97 12.24
C ALA A 439 -8.67 9.60 11.99
N ALA A 440 -9.46 8.54 11.84
CA ALA A 440 -8.95 7.19 11.59
C ALA A 440 -8.31 7.05 10.20
N THR A 441 -8.79 7.80 9.21
CA THR A 441 -8.33 7.68 7.81
C THR A 441 -7.23 8.67 7.43
N GLY A 442 -6.91 9.65 8.29
CA GLY A 442 -6.06 10.77 7.89
C GLY A 442 -6.76 11.73 6.93
N GLY A 443 -8.07 11.91 7.09
CA GLY A 443 -8.85 12.97 6.47
C GLY A 443 -8.98 14.22 7.36
N GLN A 444 -9.87 15.14 6.98
CA GLN A 444 -10.20 16.31 7.78
C GLN A 444 -11.67 16.67 7.63
N VAL A 445 -12.28 17.18 8.71
CA VAL A 445 -13.62 17.79 8.66
C VAL A 445 -13.48 19.31 8.57
N LEU A 446 -14.03 19.89 7.50
CA LEU A 446 -14.26 21.31 7.35
C LEU A 446 -15.72 21.62 7.71
N VAL A 447 -15.96 22.22 8.88
CA VAL A 447 -17.29 22.50 9.43
C VAL A 447 -17.78 23.91 9.11
N GLY A 448 -19.08 24.17 9.07
CA GLY A 448 -19.63 25.54 9.05
C GLY A 448 -19.36 26.31 7.75
N LEU A 449 -19.25 25.61 6.63
CA LEU A 449 -19.12 26.21 5.31
C LEU A 449 -20.43 26.87 4.89
N THR A 450 -20.34 27.98 4.17
CA THR A 450 -21.46 28.78 3.69
C THR A 450 -21.51 28.82 2.17
N LEU A 451 -22.53 29.45 1.60
CA LEU A 451 -22.65 29.57 0.16
C LEU A 451 -21.49 30.35 -0.47
N SER A 452 -20.91 31.33 0.23
CA SER A 452 -19.71 32.03 -0.25
C SER A 452 -18.47 31.14 -0.26
N ASP A 453 -18.41 30.14 0.63
CA ASP A 453 -17.33 29.16 0.64
C ASP A 453 -17.52 28.09 -0.46
N ALA A 454 -18.75 27.91 -0.95
CA ALA A 454 -19.06 26.94 -1.99
C ALA A 454 -18.29 27.21 -3.30
N GLY A 455 -18.05 28.48 -3.64
CA GLY A 455 -17.21 28.87 -4.78
C GLY A 455 -15.70 28.72 -4.55
N LEU A 456 -15.28 28.30 -3.35
CA LEU A 456 -13.88 28.04 -3.00
C LEU A 456 -13.59 26.53 -2.92
N ILE A 457 -14.62 25.67 -3.07
CA ILE A 457 -14.51 24.22 -3.01
C ILE A 457 -13.42 23.68 -3.95
N THR A 458 -13.27 24.25 -5.16
CA THR A 458 -12.14 23.94 -6.06
C THR A 458 -10.81 24.07 -5.38
N THR A 459 -10.56 25.23 -4.74
CA THR A 459 -9.27 25.50 -4.08
C THR A 459 -9.10 24.61 -2.86
N LEU A 460 -10.17 24.35 -2.13
CA LEU A 460 -10.09 23.49 -0.95
C LEU A 460 -9.76 22.05 -1.33
N ILE A 461 -10.50 21.45 -2.27
CA ILE A 461 -10.23 20.08 -2.75
C ILE A 461 -8.87 20.04 -3.44
N ASP A 462 -8.57 21.00 -4.32
CA ASP A 462 -7.33 20.97 -5.08
C ASP A 462 -6.10 21.06 -4.18
N VAL A 463 -6.18 21.72 -3.02
CA VAL A 463 -5.04 21.82 -2.10
C VAL A 463 -5.04 20.68 -1.07
N THR A 464 -6.20 20.10 -0.73
CA THR A 464 -6.31 18.98 0.24
C THR A 464 -6.18 17.59 -0.39
N VAL A 465 -6.38 17.46 -1.71
CA VAL A 465 -6.51 16.21 -2.46
C VAL A 465 -5.50 16.13 -3.62
N ARG A 466 -4.29 16.66 -3.44
CA ARG A 466 -3.21 16.58 -4.44
C ARG A 466 -2.64 15.18 -4.60
N ALA A 467 -2.04 14.93 -5.77
CA ALA A 467 -1.45 13.64 -6.12
C ALA A 467 -0.24 13.28 -5.23
N GLU A 468 0.54 14.29 -4.87
CA GLU A 468 1.86 14.14 -4.25
C GLU A 468 1.83 14.74 -2.85
N TYR A 469 1.31 14.00 -1.87
CA TYR A 469 1.02 14.64 -0.59
C TYR A 469 1.27 13.84 0.67
N GLU A 470 2.08 14.45 1.54
CA GLU A 470 2.57 13.84 2.75
C GLU A 470 2.18 14.63 3.98
N ASP A 471 1.80 13.89 5.01
CA ASP A 471 1.32 14.44 6.26
C ASP A 471 2.50 14.78 7.17
N LEU A 472 2.56 16.04 7.62
CA LEU A 472 3.58 16.51 8.56
C LEU A 472 3.02 16.57 9.98
N VAL A 473 1.80 17.07 10.14
CA VAL A 473 1.14 17.17 11.45
C VAL A 473 -0.36 17.07 11.30
N ARG A 474 -1.01 16.31 12.18
CA ARG A 474 -2.46 16.35 12.38
C ARG A 474 -2.77 16.52 13.86
N ARG A 475 -3.69 17.43 14.18
CA ARG A 475 -4.07 17.75 15.56
C ARG A 475 -5.55 18.04 15.67
N HIS A 476 -6.18 17.38 16.62
CA HIS A 476 -7.42 17.88 17.19
C HIS A 476 -7.08 18.85 18.32
N VAL A 477 -7.48 20.11 18.17
CA VAL A 477 -7.19 21.17 19.14
C VAL A 477 -8.47 21.56 19.86
N VAL A 478 -8.48 21.36 21.17
CA VAL A 478 -9.54 21.83 22.07
C VAL A 478 -8.91 22.82 23.03
N LEU A 479 -9.30 24.10 22.93
CA LEU A 479 -8.83 25.11 23.86
C LEU A 479 -9.81 25.21 25.03
N ALA A 480 -9.33 24.91 26.24
CA ALA A 480 -10.09 25.18 27.45
C ALA A 480 -10.27 26.69 27.63
N ARG A 481 -11.34 27.13 28.32
CA ARG A 481 -11.64 28.57 28.55
C ARG A 481 -10.48 29.40 29.14
N ALA A 482 -9.47 28.78 29.74
CA ALA A 482 -8.29 29.43 30.32
C ALA A 482 -7.05 29.44 29.40
N VAL A 483 -7.05 28.71 28.29
CA VAL A 483 -5.97 28.66 27.29
C VAL A 483 -6.47 29.33 26.02
N PHE A 484 -5.87 30.44 25.61
CA PHE A 484 -6.38 31.24 24.49
C PHE A 484 -5.75 30.87 23.13
N ALA A 485 -4.71 30.03 23.11
CA ALA A 485 -4.05 29.59 21.89
C ALA A 485 -3.34 28.24 22.05
N SER A 486 -3.21 27.50 20.95
CA SER A 486 -2.37 26.30 20.82
C SER A 486 -1.21 26.59 19.87
N THR A 487 0.00 26.15 20.26
CA THR A 487 1.22 26.33 19.48
C THR A 487 1.71 24.98 18.98
N ILE A 488 1.86 24.85 17.66
CA ILE A 488 2.32 23.65 16.97
C ILE A 488 3.65 23.99 16.30
N ARG A 489 4.70 23.23 16.63
CA ARG A 489 6.02 23.33 16.01
C ARG A 489 6.31 22.07 15.21
N PHE A 490 6.83 22.21 14.01
CA PHE A 490 7.12 21.09 13.13
C PHE A 490 8.26 21.43 12.17
N ALA A 491 8.93 20.39 11.67
CA ALA A 491 10.04 20.53 10.75
C ALA A 491 9.56 20.48 9.30
N VAL A 492 10.11 21.36 8.47
CA VAL A 492 9.95 21.36 7.01
C VAL A 492 11.34 21.19 6.42
N ASP A 493 11.48 20.21 5.54
CA ASP A 493 12.74 19.90 4.87
C ASP A 493 12.87 20.63 3.52
N SER A 494 14.07 20.57 2.95
CA SER A 494 14.39 21.29 1.71
C SER A 494 13.82 20.65 0.44
N THR A 495 13.26 19.43 0.52
CA THR A 495 12.64 18.76 -0.63
C THR A 495 11.18 19.18 -0.84
N MET A 496 10.63 19.96 0.08
CA MET A 496 9.24 20.41 0.08
C MET A 496 8.98 21.41 -1.05
N ALA A 497 8.19 21.02 -2.05
CA ALA A 497 7.78 21.88 -3.15
C ALA A 497 6.69 22.87 -2.73
N SER A 498 5.75 22.41 -1.89
CA SER A 498 4.70 23.24 -1.33
C SER A 498 4.31 22.77 0.07
N LEU A 499 3.89 23.71 0.92
CA LEU A 499 3.41 23.46 2.28
C LEU A 499 2.04 24.09 2.45
N THR A 500 1.08 23.32 2.94
CA THR A 500 -0.25 23.86 3.26
C THR A 500 -0.64 23.61 4.70
N PHE A 501 -1.36 24.57 5.24
CA PHE A 501 -2.00 24.56 6.54
C PHE A 501 -3.51 24.65 6.34
N SER A 502 -4.25 23.72 6.92
CA SER A 502 -5.71 23.74 6.92
C SER A 502 -6.22 23.74 8.36
N VAL A 503 -6.91 24.82 8.74
CA VAL A 503 -7.52 24.98 10.07
C VAL A 503 -9.03 25.13 9.89
N SER A 504 -9.81 24.28 10.55
CA SER A 504 -11.28 24.38 10.56
C SER A 504 -11.82 24.46 11.98
N GLY A 505 -12.84 25.28 12.20
CA GLY A 505 -13.40 25.60 13.52
C GLY A 505 -12.68 26.73 14.26
N GLY A 506 -11.60 27.28 13.68
CA GLY A 506 -10.80 28.38 14.24
C GLY A 506 -10.45 29.42 13.17
N ARG A 507 -10.54 30.71 13.51
CA ARG A 507 -10.38 31.82 12.53
C ARG A 507 -9.03 32.53 12.62
N THR A 508 -8.39 32.50 13.78
CA THR A 508 -7.18 33.27 14.02
C THR A 508 -5.98 32.34 13.98
N VAL A 509 -5.17 32.50 12.92
CA VAL A 509 -3.98 31.70 12.67
C VAL A 509 -2.79 32.62 12.44
N VAL A 510 -1.71 32.37 13.17
CA VAL A 510 -0.42 33.04 12.98
C VAL A 510 0.61 31.99 12.61
N LEU A 511 1.19 32.16 11.42
CA LEU A 511 2.26 31.31 10.90
C LEU A 511 3.59 32.05 10.99
N THR A 512 4.58 31.42 11.59
CA THR A 512 5.93 31.96 11.74
C THR A 512 6.93 31.05 11.02
N ARG A 513 7.71 31.66 10.13
CA ARG A 513 8.80 31.02 9.38
C ARG A 513 9.97 30.63 10.30
N PRO A 514 10.88 29.76 9.82
CA PRO A 514 12.08 29.39 10.58
C PRO A 514 12.98 30.57 10.97
N ASP A 515 12.97 31.66 10.18
CA ASP A 515 13.74 32.89 10.45
C ASP A 515 13.06 33.81 11.49
N GLY A 516 11.90 33.43 12.01
CA GLY A 516 11.12 34.19 13.00
C GLY A 516 10.15 35.21 12.39
N THR A 517 10.12 35.39 11.06
CA THR A 517 9.17 36.29 10.40
C THR A 517 7.77 35.69 10.33
N VAL A 518 6.75 36.53 10.48
CA VAL A 518 5.34 36.10 10.32
C VAL A 518 5.00 36.06 8.84
N VAL A 519 4.28 35.03 8.41
CA VAL A 519 3.77 34.90 7.04
C VAL A 519 2.70 35.96 6.79
N GLY A 520 2.99 36.88 5.88
CA GLY A 520 2.06 37.86 5.35
C GLY A 520 1.23 37.30 4.19
N VAL A 521 0.02 37.80 4.03
CA VAL A 521 -0.90 37.41 2.93
C VAL A 521 -0.45 37.90 1.55
N THR A 522 0.45 38.87 1.52
CA THR A 522 1.02 39.45 0.29
C THR A 522 2.43 38.94 0.01
N ASP A 523 2.95 38.03 0.84
CA ASP A 523 4.28 37.47 0.65
C ASP A 523 4.30 36.63 -0.63
N ALA A 524 5.41 36.68 -1.36
CA ALA A 524 5.54 35.94 -2.60
C ALA A 524 5.37 34.42 -2.36
N GLY A 525 4.59 33.76 -3.23
CA GLY A 525 4.33 32.32 -3.13
C GLY A 525 3.32 31.92 -2.03
N VAL A 526 2.70 32.88 -1.34
CA VAL A 526 1.66 32.62 -0.34
C VAL A 526 0.27 32.79 -0.94
N SER A 527 -0.55 31.75 -0.82
CA SER A 527 -1.99 31.80 -1.08
C SER A 527 -2.74 31.61 0.23
N ARG A 528 -3.75 32.44 0.49
CA ARG A 528 -4.60 32.34 1.68
C ARG A 528 -6.06 32.36 1.30
N VAL A 529 -6.75 31.28 1.65
CA VAL A 529 -8.20 31.12 1.51
C VAL A 529 -8.83 31.27 2.90
N ALA A 530 -9.53 32.38 3.11
CA ALA A 530 -10.32 32.56 4.31
C ALA A 530 -11.69 31.89 4.12
N LEU A 531 -12.06 31.03 5.06
CA LEU A 531 -13.37 30.38 5.11
C LEU A 531 -14.21 31.01 6.21
N SER A 532 -15.53 30.80 6.13
CA SER A 532 -16.45 31.28 7.17
C SER A 532 -16.11 30.78 8.58
N SER A 533 -15.47 29.63 8.70
CA SER A 533 -15.17 28.93 9.96
C SER A 533 -13.72 28.44 10.03
N GLY A 534 -12.84 28.89 9.15
CA GLY A 534 -11.51 28.30 8.98
C GLY A 534 -10.59 29.12 8.10
N VAL A 535 -9.40 28.59 7.87
CA VAL A 535 -8.43 29.18 6.94
C VAL A 535 -7.56 28.09 6.34
N ILE A 536 -7.29 28.21 5.04
CA ILE A 536 -6.25 27.44 4.35
C ILE A 536 -5.16 28.40 3.91
N VAL A 537 -3.91 28.05 4.18
CA VAL A 537 -2.73 28.80 3.74
C VAL A 537 -1.80 27.85 3.01
N SER A 538 -1.44 28.17 1.77
CA SER A 538 -0.46 27.41 0.98
C SER A 538 0.75 28.28 0.69
N ILE A 539 1.93 27.69 0.78
CA ILE A 539 3.21 28.34 0.57
C ILE A 539 3.99 27.50 -0.44
N THR A 540 4.27 28.07 -1.62
CA THR A 540 5.19 27.47 -2.59
C THR A 540 6.63 27.69 -2.15
N THR A 541 7.51 26.71 -2.37
CA THR A 541 8.93 26.78 -2.02
C THR A 541 9.17 27.24 -0.57
N PRO A 542 8.57 26.56 0.44
CA PRO A 542 8.74 26.94 1.85
C PRO A 542 10.22 26.85 2.28
N ALA A 543 10.63 27.74 3.17
CA ALA A 543 11.96 27.65 3.78
C ALA A 543 12.09 26.40 4.65
N ALA A 544 13.22 25.69 4.53
CA ALA A 544 13.56 24.59 5.41
C ALA A 544 13.79 25.07 6.85
N GLY A 545 13.40 24.27 7.84
CA GLY A 545 13.58 24.54 9.26
C GLY A 545 12.31 24.35 10.09
N ILE A 546 12.33 24.88 11.31
CA ILE A 546 11.21 24.72 12.25
C ILE A 546 10.21 25.84 12.06
N TRP A 547 9.01 25.47 11.61
CA TRP A 547 7.87 26.37 11.49
C TRP A 547 7.05 26.36 12.78
N THR A 548 6.39 27.48 13.06
CA THR A 548 5.48 27.60 14.20
C THR A 548 4.11 28.05 13.71
N LEU A 549 3.08 27.26 14.04
CA LEU A 549 1.67 27.58 13.84
C LEU A 549 1.04 27.87 15.20
N VAL A 550 0.44 29.05 15.35
CA VAL A 550 -0.37 29.41 16.51
C VAL A 550 -1.82 29.52 16.08
N VAL A 551 -2.69 28.75 16.72
CA VAL A 551 -4.14 28.77 16.50
C VAL A 551 -4.81 29.33 17.76
N SER A 552 -5.60 30.39 17.61
CA SER A 552 -6.42 30.99 18.66
C SER A 552 -7.88 31.11 18.22
N ASP A 553 -8.75 31.49 19.15
CA ASP A 553 -10.20 31.62 18.92
C ASP A 553 -10.85 30.35 18.37
N CYS A 554 -10.44 29.21 18.93
CA CYS A 554 -10.91 27.88 18.58
C CYS A 554 -11.46 27.20 19.83
N ASN A 555 -12.75 26.83 19.83
CA ASN A 555 -13.31 26.00 20.92
C ASN A 555 -12.98 24.52 20.69
N ALA A 556 -13.26 24.04 19.48
CA ALA A 556 -12.84 22.76 18.95
C ALA A 556 -12.51 22.96 17.47
N CYS A 557 -11.28 22.67 17.07
CA CYS A 557 -10.81 22.82 15.70
C CYS A 557 -9.93 21.65 15.28
N SER A 558 -9.96 21.36 13.98
CA SER A 558 -9.03 20.45 13.35
C SER A 558 -7.91 21.23 12.67
N VAL A 559 -6.68 20.76 12.85
CA VAL A 559 -5.49 21.29 12.17
C VAL A 559 -4.84 20.16 11.38
N SER A 560 -4.64 20.40 10.09
CA SER A 560 -3.86 19.53 9.20
C SER A 560 -2.74 20.35 8.56
N ILE A 561 -1.52 19.83 8.65
CA ILE A 561 -0.31 20.39 8.04
C ILE A 561 0.33 19.31 7.22
N PHE A 562 0.59 19.63 5.96
CA PHE A 562 0.88 18.64 4.95
C PHE A 562 1.55 19.32 3.75
N GLY A 563 2.26 18.57 2.92
CA GLY A 563 3.10 19.16 1.88
C GLY A 563 3.44 18.24 0.72
N GLU A 564 3.84 18.85 -0.39
CA GLU A 564 4.28 18.16 -1.59
C GLU A 564 5.78 17.89 -1.54
N THR A 565 6.16 16.61 -1.58
CA THR A 565 7.52 16.16 -1.34
C THR A 565 7.73 14.77 -1.97
N PRO A 566 8.94 14.46 -2.44
CA PRO A 566 9.30 13.11 -2.90
C PRO A 566 9.54 12.09 -1.76
N LEU A 567 9.37 12.50 -0.49
CA LEU A 567 9.63 11.67 0.70
C LEU A 567 8.32 11.20 1.32
N HIS A 568 7.98 9.93 1.12
CA HIS A 568 6.68 9.37 1.45
C HIS A 568 6.72 8.43 2.66
N PHE A 569 5.80 8.61 3.61
CA PHE A 569 5.56 7.61 4.66
C PHE A 569 4.57 6.56 4.13
N THR A 570 5.12 5.61 3.37
CA THR A 570 4.41 4.62 2.56
C THR A 570 3.51 3.69 3.36
N SER A 571 4.05 3.07 4.42
CA SER A 571 3.28 2.11 5.22
C SER A 571 3.82 1.98 6.64
N PHE A 572 2.93 1.58 7.55
CA PHE A 572 3.25 1.15 8.89
C PHE A 572 2.25 0.06 9.28
N ASP A 573 2.72 -1.16 9.43
CA ASP A 573 1.90 -2.34 9.71
C ASP A 573 2.41 -3.04 10.96
N LEU A 574 1.51 -3.34 11.90
CA LEU A 574 1.79 -4.29 12.96
C LEU A 574 1.65 -5.69 12.35
N VAL A 575 2.69 -6.53 12.51
CA VAL A 575 2.82 -7.79 11.77
C VAL A 575 2.99 -9.00 12.68
N GLU A 576 2.60 -10.15 12.15
CA GLU A 576 2.82 -11.48 12.72
C GLU A 576 3.49 -12.40 11.69
N SER A 577 4.15 -13.47 12.15
CA SER A 577 4.72 -14.45 11.25
C SER A 577 3.72 -15.58 10.97
N ARG A 578 3.36 -15.77 9.69
CA ARG A 578 2.40 -16.79 9.23
C ARG A 578 2.68 -17.20 7.77
N GLY A 579 1.94 -18.18 7.24
CA GLY A 579 2.09 -18.72 5.87
C GLY A 579 2.87 -20.04 5.77
N GLY A 580 2.72 -20.76 4.66
CA GLY A 580 3.41 -22.04 4.38
C GLY A 580 4.91 -21.86 4.11
N HIS A 581 5.25 -20.80 3.37
CA HIS A 581 6.56 -20.15 3.43
C HIS A 581 6.43 -18.96 4.38
N PRO A 582 6.77 -19.12 5.68
CA PRO A 582 6.35 -18.16 6.69
C PRO A 582 6.96 -16.79 6.39
N GLY A 583 6.13 -15.74 6.31
CA GLY A 583 6.50 -14.32 6.12
C GLY A 583 5.99 -13.44 7.25
N TYR A 584 6.30 -12.14 7.19
CA TYR A 584 5.65 -11.13 8.04
C TYR A 584 4.45 -10.52 7.33
N PHE A 585 3.27 -10.72 7.89
CA PHE A 585 1.99 -10.23 7.35
C PHE A 585 1.29 -9.34 8.38
N PRO A 586 0.48 -8.34 7.95
CA PRO A 586 -0.31 -7.53 8.86
C PRO A 586 -1.20 -8.38 9.77
N ILE A 587 -1.30 -8.03 11.05
CA ILE A 587 -2.22 -8.69 12.00
C ILE A 587 -3.67 -8.61 11.51
N ARG A 588 -4.46 -9.65 11.74
CA ARG A 588 -5.87 -9.71 11.31
C ARG A 588 -6.80 -8.93 12.24
N ASP A 589 -6.45 -8.87 13.52
CA ASP A 589 -7.23 -8.22 14.57
C ASP A 589 -6.64 -6.88 14.98
N ALA A 590 -7.45 -6.02 15.59
CA ALA A 590 -6.97 -4.77 16.18
C ALA A 590 -5.90 -5.04 17.26
N PRO A 591 -4.87 -4.18 17.36
CA PRO A 591 -3.83 -4.37 18.35
C PRO A 591 -4.36 -4.27 19.78
N VAL A 592 -3.86 -5.14 20.66
CA VAL A 592 -4.25 -5.15 22.08
C VAL A 592 -3.40 -4.15 22.86
N VAL A 593 -4.09 -3.26 23.59
CA VAL A 593 -3.48 -2.27 24.48
C VAL A 593 -2.48 -2.94 25.44
N GLY A 594 -1.29 -2.37 25.56
CA GLY A 594 -0.25 -2.86 26.47
C GLY A 594 0.52 -4.09 25.98
N CYS A 595 0.17 -4.65 24.82
CA CYS A 595 0.94 -5.71 24.19
C CYS A 595 2.03 -5.13 23.26
N SER A 596 3.12 -5.88 23.11
CA SER A 596 4.20 -5.55 22.16
C SER A 596 4.00 -6.35 20.87
N TYR A 597 4.02 -5.66 19.74
CA TYR A 597 3.90 -6.24 18.41
C TYR A 597 5.15 -5.95 17.60
N ARG A 598 5.47 -6.83 16.66
CA ARG A 598 6.42 -6.50 15.60
C ARG A 598 5.77 -5.49 14.66
N ALA A 599 6.53 -4.53 14.16
CA ALA A 599 6.07 -3.55 13.17
C ALA A 599 7.02 -3.52 11.98
N VAL A 600 6.46 -3.43 10.78
CA VAL A 600 7.17 -3.13 9.54
C VAL A 600 6.73 -1.74 9.08
N ALA A 601 7.68 -0.89 8.73
CA ALA A 601 7.39 0.42 8.17
C ALA A 601 8.19 0.66 6.90
N ARG A 602 7.65 1.48 6.00
CA ARG A 602 8.31 1.86 4.76
C ARG A 602 8.27 3.37 4.55
N ILE A 603 9.42 3.92 4.23
CA ILE A 603 9.65 5.30 3.81
C ILE A 603 10.28 5.26 2.41
N ASP A 604 9.62 5.87 1.42
CA ASP A 604 10.20 6.04 0.07
C ASP A 604 10.83 7.44 -0.04
N GLY A 605 12.06 7.52 -0.56
CA GLY A 605 12.83 8.76 -0.74
C GLY A 605 14.12 8.82 0.10
N ASP A 606 14.96 9.82 -0.16
CA ASP A 606 16.29 9.94 0.46
C ASP A 606 16.27 10.65 1.82
N PHE A 607 16.74 9.98 2.87
CA PHE A 607 16.86 10.55 4.21
C PHE A 607 18.05 9.94 4.97
N SER A 608 18.32 10.48 6.17
CA SER A 608 19.28 9.96 7.14
C SER A 608 18.81 10.19 8.58
N ASP A 609 19.44 9.56 9.56
CA ASP A 609 19.15 9.75 11.00
C ASP A 609 17.68 9.50 11.40
N ALA A 610 17.12 8.35 10.97
CA ALA A 610 15.74 7.96 11.27
C ALA A 610 15.48 7.82 12.79
N ALA A 611 14.36 8.38 13.25
CA ALA A 611 13.88 8.28 14.62
C ALA A 611 12.34 8.21 14.66
N TRP A 612 11.80 7.51 15.65
CA TRP A 612 10.39 7.15 15.71
C TRP A 612 9.74 7.55 17.03
N GLU A 613 8.55 8.13 16.95
CA GLU A 613 7.72 8.49 18.10
C GLU A 613 6.27 8.03 17.92
N LEU A 614 5.60 7.73 19.03
CA LEU A 614 4.15 7.64 19.11
C LEU A 614 3.62 8.88 19.82
N ARG A 615 2.56 9.46 19.27
CA ARG A 615 1.87 10.62 19.83
C ARG A 615 0.37 10.39 19.92
N SER A 616 -0.32 11.01 20.87
CA SER A 616 -1.78 10.96 20.92
C SER A 616 -2.42 11.79 19.80
N ALA A 617 -3.74 11.68 19.62
CA ALA A 617 -4.51 12.50 18.68
C ALA A 617 -4.38 14.02 18.91
N THR A 618 -4.05 14.43 20.14
CA THR A 618 -3.79 15.84 20.51
C THR A 618 -2.33 16.24 20.31
N GLY A 619 -1.46 15.28 20.03
CA GLY A 619 -0.03 15.47 19.80
C GLY A 619 0.89 15.37 20.98
N ALA A 620 0.36 14.98 22.13
CA ALA A 620 1.18 14.70 23.29
C ALA A 620 2.13 13.55 22.95
N PHE A 621 3.40 13.72 23.32
CA PHE A 621 4.38 12.64 23.21
C PHE A 621 3.97 11.48 24.11
N LEU A 622 3.86 10.28 23.55
CA LEU A 622 3.59 9.07 24.32
C LEU A 622 4.90 8.35 24.61
N ARG A 623 5.68 8.06 23.56
CA ARG A 623 6.96 7.35 23.68
C ARG A 623 7.76 7.37 22.39
N SER A 624 9.06 7.10 22.50
CA SER A 624 9.91 6.73 21.39
C SER A 624 10.04 5.20 21.27
N PHE A 625 10.41 4.74 20.09
CA PHE A 625 10.75 3.35 19.82
C PHE A 625 11.84 3.27 18.73
N ILE A 626 12.42 2.09 18.56
CA ILE A 626 13.53 1.86 17.62
C ILE A 626 13.05 0.90 16.55
N MET A 627 13.35 1.23 15.31
CA MET A 627 13.23 0.32 14.18
C MET A 627 14.58 0.25 13.46
N GLU A 628 15.00 -0.96 13.10
CA GLU A 628 16.20 -1.23 12.33
C GLU A 628 15.91 -1.03 10.84
N GLU A 629 16.71 -0.20 10.17
CA GLU A 629 16.60 0.02 8.73
C GLU A 629 17.29 -1.11 7.96
N GLY A 630 16.68 -1.52 6.85
CA GLY A 630 17.34 -2.34 5.84
C GLY A 630 18.59 -1.68 5.28
N SER A 631 19.68 -2.43 5.16
CA SER A 631 20.95 -1.88 4.65
C SER A 631 20.92 -1.55 3.15
N GLY A 632 20.00 -2.14 2.37
CA GLY A 632 19.96 -2.08 0.91
C GLY A 632 21.11 -2.77 0.19
N ASN A 633 21.99 -3.48 0.91
CA ASN A 633 22.97 -4.37 0.28
C ASN A 633 22.25 -5.52 -0.44
N PRO A 634 22.87 -6.14 -1.46
CA PRO A 634 22.31 -7.29 -2.14
C PRO A 634 21.84 -8.35 -1.14
N GLY A 635 20.55 -8.68 -1.22
CA GLY A 635 19.94 -9.66 -0.34
C GLY A 635 19.50 -9.18 1.05
N MET A 636 19.80 -7.93 1.40
CA MET A 636 19.30 -7.33 2.63
C MET A 636 18.02 -6.53 2.31
N PRO A 637 17.14 -6.30 3.30
CA PRO A 637 16.00 -5.42 3.11
C PRO A 637 16.45 -4.06 2.57
N PRO A 638 15.69 -3.44 1.65
CA PRO A 638 16.06 -2.19 1.02
C PRO A 638 16.10 -1.06 2.05
N LYS A 639 16.92 -0.04 1.76
CA LYS A 639 16.87 1.22 2.50
C LYS A 639 15.46 1.80 2.48
N GLY A 640 15.08 2.50 3.54
CA GLY A 640 13.72 2.96 3.72
C GLY A 640 12.74 1.90 4.24
N SER A 641 13.13 0.63 4.36
CA SER A 641 12.31 -0.38 5.04
C SER A 641 12.80 -0.62 6.45
N PHE A 642 11.88 -0.74 7.39
CA PHE A 642 12.17 -0.76 8.82
C PHE A 642 11.47 -1.91 9.53
N LEU A 643 12.14 -2.52 10.51
CA LEU A 643 11.57 -3.53 11.40
C LEU A 643 11.86 -3.18 12.85
N GLY A 644 10.84 -3.22 13.70
CA GLY A 644 11.01 -2.94 15.13
C GLY A 644 9.90 -3.53 15.97
N ASP A 645 10.02 -3.35 17.29
CA ASP A 645 8.98 -3.74 18.24
C ASP A 645 8.27 -2.50 18.78
N VAL A 646 6.93 -2.54 18.76
CA VAL A 646 6.05 -1.44 19.14
C VAL A 646 5.13 -1.93 20.24
N LEU A 647 5.24 -1.29 21.41
CA LEU A 647 4.30 -1.53 22.50
C LEU A 647 3.12 -0.55 22.40
N VAL A 648 1.92 -1.12 22.31
CA VAL A 648 0.67 -0.43 22.00
C VAL A 648 0.24 0.42 23.19
N PRO A 649 0.08 1.75 23.04
CA PRO A 649 -0.40 2.65 24.09
C PRO A 649 -1.83 2.34 24.56
N ALA A 650 -2.25 3.01 25.65
CA ALA A 650 -3.61 2.89 26.20
C ALA A 650 -4.65 3.78 25.53
N GLU A 651 -4.25 4.55 24.52
CA GLU A 651 -5.10 5.45 23.76
C GLU A 651 -4.72 5.39 22.27
N PRO A 652 -5.64 5.75 21.34
CA PRO A 652 -5.34 5.84 19.92
C PRO A 652 -4.15 6.76 19.67
N PHE A 653 -3.27 6.33 18.78
CA PHE A 653 -1.97 6.98 18.59
C PHE A 653 -1.65 7.19 17.12
N GLN A 654 -0.68 8.08 16.91
CA GLN A 654 -0.18 8.45 15.61
C GLN A 654 1.32 8.18 15.56
N VAL A 655 1.80 7.62 14.45
CA VAL A 655 3.21 7.28 14.26
C VAL A 655 3.94 8.43 13.59
N TYR A 656 5.00 8.89 14.24
CA TYR A 656 5.83 10.00 13.81
C TYR A 656 7.18 9.47 13.33
N PHE A 657 7.55 9.85 12.12
CA PHE A 657 8.86 9.61 11.53
C PHE A 657 9.64 10.91 11.46
N HIS A 658 10.78 10.95 12.15
CA HIS A 658 11.73 12.04 12.14
C HIS A 658 13.00 11.59 11.44
N ALA A 659 13.58 12.47 10.62
CA ALA A 659 14.85 12.20 9.95
C ALA A 659 15.51 13.51 9.53
N LYS A 660 16.57 13.41 8.72
CA LYS A 660 17.19 14.52 7.99
C LYS A 660 17.14 14.28 6.49
N ASP A 661 16.90 15.34 5.74
CA ASP A 661 17.01 15.31 4.28
C ASP A 661 18.49 15.23 3.85
N PRO A 662 18.79 15.04 2.54
CA PRO A 662 20.17 14.99 2.06
C PRO A 662 21.00 16.26 2.31
N ALA A 663 20.35 17.39 2.58
CA ALA A 663 20.99 18.65 2.94
C ALA A 663 21.20 18.81 4.46
N GLY A 664 20.79 17.82 5.28
CA GLY A 664 20.94 17.81 6.72
C GLY A 664 19.84 18.56 7.49
N ASN A 665 18.79 19.03 6.83
CA ASN A 665 17.65 19.69 7.49
C ASN A 665 16.74 18.65 8.11
N LEU A 666 16.17 18.98 9.28
CA LEU A 666 15.19 18.13 9.93
C LEU A 666 13.94 17.98 9.06
N LEU A 667 13.40 16.77 9.02
CA LEU A 667 12.13 16.44 8.39
C LEU A 667 11.20 15.76 9.40
N LEU A 668 9.90 15.88 9.15
CA LEU A 668 8.85 15.18 9.87
C LEU A 668 7.86 14.61 8.86
N ARG A 669 7.51 13.34 9.02
CA ARG A 669 6.37 12.69 8.35
C ARG A 669 5.52 11.98 9.40
N VAL A 670 4.23 11.88 9.15
CA VAL A 670 3.26 11.29 10.06
C VAL A 670 2.43 10.28 9.29
N PHE A 671 2.26 9.10 9.87
CA PHE A 671 1.37 8.10 9.29
C PHE A 671 -0.06 8.66 9.27
N PRO A 672 -0.78 8.64 8.13
CA PRO A 672 -1.99 9.46 7.96
C PRO A 672 -3.09 9.22 9.01
N GLY A 673 -3.37 7.95 9.33
CA GLY A 673 -4.45 7.55 10.25
C GLY A 673 -4.02 7.41 11.71
N LEU A 674 -4.99 7.52 12.62
CA LEU A 674 -4.84 7.06 14.00
C LEU A 674 -4.98 5.53 14.08
N ILE A 675 -4.08 4.90 14.81
CA ILE A 675 -4.06 3.46 15.09
C ILE A 675 -4.63 3.20 16.49
#